data_AF-A0A971QAV8-F1
#
_entry.id   AF-A0A971QAV8-F1
#
_cell.length_a   1.000
_cell.length_b   1.000
_cell.length_c   1.000
_cell.angle_alpha   90.00
_cell.angle_beta   90.00
_cell.angle_gamma   90.00
#
_symmetry.space_group_name_H-M   'P 1'
#
loop_
_entity.id
_entity.type
_entity.pdbx_description
1 polymer ?
#
loop_
_entity_poly.entity_id
_entity_poly.type
_entity_poly.pdbx_seq_one_letter_code
_entity_poly.pdbx_strand_id
1 'polypeptide(L)'
;MKPNLPLPAMIAAALVLVGLVLAVFTAGPLENPQDRLFRQIDEKVALAQRMLAGYNPANSRLTAVLGSEGLEPPEGADGNWQTYVSSGEQEGVMSDALRRQAGQMRTLADRFGALDGQTPAAAGAWLASSGQAYQQLQAELKRNMSLLSDALRVLQEAIAMSDGEVSGSDHPAATRLEAALCYHQADLLRREAALQRAMADEARFQVITDARQWQELGNRIQSASRGLAEAGSADGEPSAPAFAERIASLRTRREAVAAAIEEARAEAQRLSAIIPDITARAKAADAQTRQSQVEMLALKEAGIDTSDPAALDRFIQAYNAAAQAEREAFREATTLEHGALRNARVDTNDDEQISEAPIVAIDPATDIKPERGRIALESDLAAVEALAEALQVAAHEIDRQIEELTAKQDGARQRAANLASRQTAIAEDAAGAARIALAAAIEAHRLEDEALALADGRGQQAASRARRAAEKRINDARTQNAENNPDAPNPRLTMITGDANLTGSAMALAGDMAYVIAATQAQRGDDLARHEAMLREMQSMAMEVNASLLPEGVALDQVPAALAQADAARLGIQEAHKAAVEAAKLALEAYQQADSPLRQLWVLHTQMASVHYLLANLSTGNEAADHRDRALQQYKRALTGREERPEYPIYQNVMADLQD
;
A
#
# COMPACT_ATOMS: atom_id res chain seq x y z
N MET A 1 -104.17 -26.34 5.73
CA MET A 1 -104.36 -26.52 4.27
C MET A 1 -103.18 -25.86 3.57
N LYS A 2 -102.25 -26.65 3.03
CA LYS A 2 -101.15 -26.13 2.20
C LYS A 2 -101.72 -25.86 0.80
N PRO A 3 -101.51 -24.68 0.21
CA PRO A 3 -102.00 -24.42 -1.14
C PRO A 3 -101.17 -25.24 -2.13
N ASN A 4 -101.82 -26.19 -2.81
CA ASN A 4 -101.25 -26.87 -3.95
C ASN A 4 -101.19 -25.86 -5.10
N LEU A 5 -99.98 -25.50 -5.53
CA LEU A 5 -99.76 -24.74 -6.76
C LEU A 5 -100.33 -25.53 -7.95
N PRO A 6 -101.04 -24.88 -8.87
CA PRO A 6 -101.59 -25.55 -10.05
C PRO A 6 -100.44 -26.10 -10.91
N LEU A 7 -100.57 -27.35 -11.37
CA LEU A 7 -99.58 -28.08 -12.17
C LEU A 7 -98.87 -27.25 -13.28
N PRO A 8 -99.55 -26.35 -14.02
CA PRO A 8 -98.91 -25.50 -15.02
C PRO A 8 -97.88 -24.51 -14.45
N ALA A 9 -98.12 -24.00 -13.24
CA ALA A 9 -97.20 -23.07 -12.57
C ALA A 9 -95.94 -23.78 -12.06
N MET A 10 -96.05 -25.04 -11.63
CA MET A 10 -94.88 -25.86 -11.29
C MET A 10 -94.06 -26.24 -12.52
N ILE A 11 -94.71 -26.52 -13.66
CA ILE A 11 -94.01 -26.82 -14.92
C ILE A 11 -93.31 -25.56 -15.46
N ALA A 12 -93.94 -24.39 -15.39
CA ALA A 12 -93.31 -23.12 -15.78
C ALA A 12 -92.12 -22.77 -14.87
N ALA A 13 -92.26 -22.93 -13.55
CA ALA A 13 -91.16 -22.72 -12.61
C ALA A 13 -90.01 -23.72 -12.81
N ALA A 14 -90.33 -24.99 -13.10
CA ALA A 14 -89.32 -26.01 -13.42
C ALA A 14 -88.64 -25.74 -14.77
N LEU A 15 -89.33 -25.25 -15.79
CA LEU A 15 -88.74 -24.86 -17.07
C LEU A 15 -87.87 -23.60 -16.96
N VAL A 16 -88.25 -22.64 -16.10
CA VAL A 16 -87.42 -21.47 -15.80
C VAL A 16 -86.19 -21.86 -14.99
N LEU A 17 -86.31 -22.77 -14.02
CA LEU A 17 -85.16 -23.31 -13.27
C LEU A 17 -84.25 -24.18 -14.14
N VAL A 18 -84.79 -25.02 -15.01
CA VAL A 18 -84.01 -25.80 -15.98
C VAL A 18 -83.39 -24.88 -17.03
N GLY A 19 -84.07 -23.81 -17.45
CA GLY A 19 -83.53 -22.77 -18.32
C GLY A 19 -82.43 -21.93 -17.67
N LEU A 20 -82.54 -21.63 -16.37
CA LEU A 20 -81.50 -20.95 -15.57
C LEU A 20 -80.32 -21.87 -15.27
N VAL A 21 -80.56 -23.14 -14.98
CA VAL A 21 -79.50 -24.14 -14.76
C VAL A 21 -78.80 -24.48 -16.07
N LEU A 22 -79.53 -24.60 -17.20
CA LEU A 22 -78.94 -24.69 -18.53
C LEU A 22 -78.18 -23.40 -18.86
N ALA A 23 -78.72 -22.21 -18.62
CA ALA A 23 -77.99 -20.96 -18.87
C ALA A 23 -76.72 -20.82 -18.02
N VAL A 24 -76.70 -21.31 -16.78
CA VAL A 24 -75.50 -21.34 -15.92
C VAL A 24 -74.50 -22.41 -16.37
N PHE A 25 -74.96 -23.58 -16.84
CA PHE A 25 -74.09 -24.64 -17.38
C PHE A 25 -73.62 -24.38 -18.83
N THR A 26 -74.37 -23.61 -19.62
CA THR A 26 -74.02 -23.22 -20.99
C THR A 26 -73.38 -21.83 -21.09
N ALA A 27 -73.30 -21.07 -20.00
CA ALA A 27 -72.52 -19.82 -19.96
C ALA A 27 -71.05 -20.06 -19.56
N GLY A 28 -70.74 -21.12 -18.80
CA GLY A 28 -69.37 -21.54 -18.49
C GLY A 28 -68.43 -21.88 -19.68
N PRO A 29 -68.91 -22.30 -20.88
CA PRO A 29 -68.06 -22.58 -22.04
C PRO A 29 -67.89 -21.40 -23.02
N LEU A 30 -68.45 -20.22 -22.78
CA LEU A 30 -68.43 -19.12 -23.76
C LEU A 30 -67.30 -18.09 -23.56
N GLU A 31 -66.52 -18.22 -22.50
CA GLU A 31 -65.33 -17.38 -22.30
C GLU A 31 -64.12 -18.05 -22.94
N ASN A 32 -63.50 -17.38 -23.91
CA ASN A 32 -62.32 -17.85 -24.62
C ASN A 32 -61.23 -18.27 -23.59
N PRO A 33 -60.65 -19.48 -23.68
CA PRO A 33 -59.56 -19.93 -22.80
C PRO A 33 -58.44 -18.90 -22.65
N GLN A 34 -58.15 -18.16 -23.72
CA GLN A 34 -57.20 -17.06 -23.71
C GLN A 34 -57.60 -15.93 -22.75
N ASP A 35 -58.85 -15.46 -22.82
CA ASP A 35 -59.34 -14.34 -21.99
C ASP A 35 -59.39 -14.73 -20.51
N ARG A 36 -59.73 -15.99 -20.21
CA ARG A 36 -59.73 -16.53 -18.86
C ARG A 36 -58.32 -16.59 -18.27
N LEU A 37 -57.37 -17.17 -19.02
CA LEU A 37 -55.98 -17.26 -18.60
C LEU A 37 -55.35 -15.86 -18.44
N PHE A 38 -55.59 -14.95 -19.39
CA PHE A 38 -55.04 -13.60 -19.37
C PHE A 38 -55.57 -12.79 -18.18
N ARG A 39 -56.85 -12.93 -17.82
CA ARG A 39 -57.40 -12.31 -16.60
C ARG A 39 -56.67 -12.75 -15.33
N GLN A 40 -56.39 -14.05 -15.19
CA GLN A 40 -55.64 -14.57 -14.04
C GLN A 40 -54.19 -14.07 -14.01
N ILE A 41 -53.57 -13.95 -15.18
CA ILE A 41 -52.22 -13.39 -15.32
C ILE A 41 -52.23 -11.90 -14.96
N ASP A 42 -53.22 -11.13 -15.42
CA ASP A 42 -53.34 -9.70 -15.13
C ASP A 42 -53.48 -9.43 -13.63
N GLU A 43 -54.19 -10.28 -12.89
CA GLU A 43 -54.25 -10.21 -11.41
C GLU A 43 -52.86 -10.39 -10.77
N LYS A 44 -52.06 -11.35 -11.26
CA LYS A 44 -50.67 -11.55 -10.80
C LYS A 44 -49.74 -10.42 -11.23
N VAL A 45 -49.91 -9.86 -12.43
CA VAL A 45 -49.18 -8.68 -12.90
C VAL A 45 -49.48 -7.47 -12.02
N ALA A 46 -50.75 -7.23 -11.70
CA ALA A 46 -51.16 -6.15 -10.79
C ALA A 46 -50.62 -6.35 -9.37
N LEU A 47 -50.58 -7.59 -8.88
CA LEU A 47 -49.94 -7.92 -7.60
C LEU A 47 -48.44 -7.60 -7.62
N ALA A 48 -47.71 -8.06 -8.64
CA ALA A 48 -46.30 -7.77 -8.80
C ALA A 48 -46.02 -6.26 -8.87
N GLN A 49 -46.85 -5.50 -9.60
CA GLN A 49 -46.75 -4.03 -9.65
C GLN A 49 -47.02 -3.36 -8.30
N ARG A 50 -47.98 -3.86 -7.51
CA ARG A 50 -48.23 -3.35 -6.14
C ARG A 50 -47.07 -3.62 -5.20
N MET A 51 -46.40 -4.77 -5.34
CA MET A 51 -45.19 -5.08 -4.55
C MET A 51 -44.07 -4.09 -4.85
N LEU A 52 -44.01 -3.56 -6.08
CA LEU A 52 -43.07 -2.53 -6.50
C LEU A 52 -43.47 -1.11 -6.07
N ALA A 53 -44.63 -0.90 -5.44
CA ALA A 53 -45.03 0.44 -4.99
C ALA A 53 -44.09 1.03 -3.92
N GLY A 54 -43.37 0.18 -3.19
CA GLY A 54 -42.33 0.58 -2.24
C GLY A 54 -40.91 0.53 -2.79
N TYR A 55 -40.72 0.19 -4.08
CA TYR A 55 -39.42 0.20 -4.73
C TYR A 55 -39.02 1.65 -4.99
N ASN A 56 -37.98 2.12 -4.29
CA ASN A 56 -37.43 3.44 -4.51
C ASN A 56 -36.06 3.30 -5.20
N PRO A 57 -36.00 3.42 -6.53
CA PRO A 57 -34.73 3.37 -7.25
C PRO A 57 -33.91 4.65 -7.05
N ALA A 58 -34.51 5.73 -6.51
CA ALA A 58 -33.96 7.07 -6.38
C ALA A 58 -33.34 7.40 -5.00
N ASN A 59 -33.82 6.81 -3.88
CA ASN A 59 -33.18 6.99 -2.57
C ASN A 59 -31.80 6.35 -2.51
N SER A 60 -31.61 5.22 -3.19
CA SER A 60 -30.29 4.65 -3.46
C SER A 60 -29.37 5.56 -4.31
N ARG A 61 -29.86 6.73 -4.78
CA ARG A 61 -29.15 7.70 -5.62
C ARG A 61 -28.71 8.98 -4.89
N LEU A 62 -29.25 9.32 -3.72
CA LEU A 62 -29.06 10.66 -3.11
C LEU A 62 -28.33 10.65 -1.77
N THR A 63 -28.52 9.63 -0.94
CA THR A 63 -27.82 9.50 0.36
C THR A 63 -26.32 9.27 0.21
N ALA A 64 -25.87 8.74 -0.93
CA ALA A 64 -24.44 8.56 -1.23
C ALA A 64 -23.76 9.86 -1.72
N VAL A 65 -24.50 10.74 -2.40
CA VAL A 65 -23.96 11.94 -3.07
C VAL A 65 -24.04 13.19 -2.17
N LEU A 66 -24.99 13.25 -1.23
CA LEU A 66 -25.28 14.46 -0.45
C LEU A 66 -25.24 14.18 1.04
N GLY A 67 -24.05 14.12 1.64
CA GLY A 67 -23.90 14.01 3.09
C GLY A 67 -24.98 14.79 3.86
N SER A 68 -25.94 14.06 4.43
CA SER A 68 -26.96 14.38 5.44
C SER A 68 -27.61 15.78 5.53
N GLU A 69 -27.48 16.70 4.58
CA GLU A 69 -28.11 18.02 4.68
C GLU A 69 -29.00 18.34 3.46
N GLY A 70 -30.31 18.13 3.64
CA GLY A 70 -31.30 19.08 3.11
C GLY A 70 -32.08 18.71 1.86
N LEU A 71 -32.58 17.48 1.70
CA LEU A 71 -33.62 17.21 0.70
C LEU A 71 -34.76 16.38 1.28
N GLU A 72 -35.88 17.06 1.55
CA GLU A 72 -37.18 16.39 1.69
C GLU A 72 -37.59 15.78 0.34
N PRO A 73 -38.20 14.58 0.34
CA PRO A 73 -38.70 13.98 -0.89
C PRO A 73 -39.78 14.89 -1.50
N PRO A 74 -39.81 15.09 -2.83
CA PRO A 74 -40.86 15.89 -3.44
C PRO A 74 -42.22 15.25 -3.19
N GLU A 75 -43.14 16.02 -2.59
CA GLU A 75 -44.55 15.66 -2.50
C GLU A 75 -45.13 15.53 -3.92
N GLY A 76 -45.76 14.39 -4.23
CA GLY A 76 -46.45 14.17 -5.51
C GLY A 76 -45.81 13.15 -6.46
N ALA A 77 -44.98 12.22 -5.97
CA ALA A 77 -44.59 11.03 -6.74
C ALA A 77 -45.77 10.07 -6.92
N ASP A 78 -46.76 10.47 -7.73
CA ASP A 78 -47.91 9.66 -8.09
C ASP A 78 -47.47 8.50 -9.00
N GLY A 79 -47.05 7.40 -8.36
CA GLY A 79 -47.56 6.06 -8.62
C GLY A 79 -47.62 5.51 -10.06
N ASN A 80 -46.77 5.94 -11.00
CA ASN A 80 -46.78 5.36 -12.34
C ASN A 80 -45.43 4.76 -12.73
N TRP A 81 -45.28 3.45 -12.49
CA TRP A 81 -44.12 2.64 -12.93
C TRP A 81 -43.87 2.74 -14.45
N GLN A 82 -44.88 3.12 -15.23
CA GLN A 82 -44.76 3.42 -16.67
C GLN A 82 -43.81 4.58 -16.97
N THR A 83 -43.69 5.55 -16.05
CA THR A 83 -42.71 6.65 -16.12
C THR A 83 -41.29 6.18 -15.74
N TYR A 84 -41.17 5.00 -15.13
CA TYR A 84 -39.89 4.46 -14.67
C TYR A 84 -39.25 3.46 -15.62
N VAL A 85 -40.04 2.75 -16.44
CA VAL A 85 -39.55 2.06 -17.66
C VAL A 85 -38.87 3.06 -18.61
N SER A 86 -39.18 4.35 -18.47
CA SER A 86 -38.52 5.47 -19.15
C SER A 86 -37.36 6.13 -18.38
N SER A 87 -36.92 5.61 -17.23
CA SER A 87 -35.99 6.30 -16.32
C SER A 87 -34.61 5.64 -16.16
N GLY A 88 -34.18 4.82 -17.13
CA GLY A 88 -32.83 4.23 -17.23
C GLY A 88 -31.70 5.25 -17.48
N GLU A 89 -31.83 6.42 -16.87
CA GLU A 89 -31.49 7.73 -17.41
C GLU A 89 -30.41 8.47 -16.59
N GLN A 90 -30.17 7.99 -15.36
CA GLN A 90 -29.29 8.65 -14.38
C GLN A 90 -28.05 7.81 -14.02
N GLU A 91 -27.80 6.69 -14.72
CA GLU A 91 -26.80 5.68 -14.31
C GLU A 91 -25.35 6.04 -14.65
N GLY A 92 -25.11 6.78 -15.74
CA GLY A 92 -23.76 7.26 -16.10
C GLY A 92 -23.25 8.34 -15.14
N VAL A 93 -24.15 9.17 -14.59
CA VAL A 93 -23.81 10.29 -13.70
C VAL A 93 -23.30 9.81 -12.33
N MET A 94 -23.73 8.63 -11.89
CA MET A 94 -23.39 8.06 -10.58
C MET A 94 -21.98 7.47 -10.52
N SER A 95 -21.52 6.77 -11.58
CA SER A 95 -20.15 6.26 -11.62
C SER A 95 -19.13 7.40 -11.55
N ASP A 96 -19.45 8.54 -12.16
CA ASP A 96 -18.57 9.71 -12.13
C ASP A 96 -18.75 10.57 -10.88
N ALA A 97 -19.91 10.56 -10.22
CA ALA A 97 -20.08 11.14 -8.89
C ALA A 97 -19.29 10.36 -7.82
N LEU A 98 -19.36 9.02 -7.84
CA LEU A 98 -18.59 8.14 -6.97
C LEU A 98 -17.09 8.23 -7.25
N ARG A 99 -16.66 8.28 -8.54
CA ARG A 99 -15.26 8.54 -8.91
C ARG A 99 -14.80 9.95 -8.53
N ARG A 100 -15.64 10.98 -8.66
CA ARG A 100 -15.32 12.36 -8.23
C ARG A 100 -15.21 12.47 -6.72
N GLN A 101 -16.07 11.80 -5.97
CA GLN A 101 -16.01 11.75 -4.51
C GLN A 101 -14.79 10.93 -4.04
N ALA A 102 -14.47 9.82 -4.68
CA ALA A 102 -13.23 9.08 -4.43
C ALA A 102 -11.97 9.89 -4.84
N GLY A 103 -12.07 10.67 -5.91
CA GLY A 103 -11.05 11.63 -6.33
C GLY A 103 -10.85 12.73 -5.29
N GLN A 104 -11.92 13.34 -4.80
CA GLN A 104 -11.92 14.33 -3.72
C GLN A 104 -11.39 13.76 -2.40
N MET A 105 -11.70 12.48 -2.09
CA MET A 105 -11.14 11.74 -0.97
C MET A 105 -9.62 11.60 -1.08
N ARG A 106 -9.11 11.32 -2.29
CA ARG A 106 -7.68 11.26 -2.57
C ARG A 106 -7.02 12.63 -2.40
N THR A 107 -7.63 13.69 -2.94
CA THR A 107 -7.12 15.06 -2.79
C THR A 107 -7.17 15.57 -1.35
N LEU A 108 -8.13 15.11 -0.54
CA LEU A 108 -8.20 15.41 0.89
C LEU A 108 -7.18 14.61 1.70
N ALA A 109 -7.03 13.30 1.44
CA ALA A 109 -6.03 12.46 2.07
C ALA A 109 -4.60 12.92 1.76
N ASP A 110 -4.30 13.29 0.51
CA ASP A 110 -3.03 13.88 0.10
C ASP A 110 -2.78 15.25 0.75
N ARG A 111 -3.84 16.06 0.97
CA ARG A 111 -3.77 17.33 1.72
C ARG A 111 -3.57 17.12 3.23
N PHE A 112 -4.10 16.05 3.81
CA PHE A 112 -3.90 15.71 5.21
C PHE A 112 -2.52 15.09 5.48
N GLY A 113 -1.99 14.29 4.55
CA GLY A 113 -0.61 13.79 4.62
C GLY A 113 0.45 14.90 4.51
N ALA A 114 0.09 16.03 3.89
CA ALA A 114 0.94 17.22 3.82
C ALA A 114 0.85 18.13 5.08
N LEU A 115 -0.07 17.87 6.01
CA LEU A 115 -0.29 18.65 7.24
C LEU A 115 0.09 17.84 8.47
N ASP A 116 1.39 17.77 8.72
CA ASP A 116 1.98 17.15 9.91
C ASP A 116 1.53 17.93 11.18
N GLY A 117 0.56 17.38 11.94
CA GLY A 117 0.45 17.67 13.38
C GLY A 117 -0.85 18.25 13.99
N GLN A 118 -2.01 18.36 13.32
CA GLN A 118 -3.25 18.83 14.00
C GLN A 118 -4.55 18.03 13.70
N THR A 119 -4.87 17.15 14.65
CA THR A 119 -6.16 16.52 15.08
C THR A 119 -7.04 15.68 14.14
N PRO A 120 -7.42 14.44 14.55
CA PRO A 120 -8.27 13.47 13.83
C PRO A 120 -9.81 13.60 14.02
N ALA A 121 -10.30 14.66 14.68
CA ALA A 121 -11.72 14.73 15.11
C ALA A 121 -12.72 14.92 13.95
N ALA A 122 -12.35 15.65 12.89
CA ALA A 122 -13.22 15.86 11.72
C ALA A 122 -13.28 14.61 10.82
N ALA A 123 -12.16 13.89 10.67
CA ALA A 123 -12.10 12.61 9.98
C ALA A 123 -12.94 11.56 10.71
N GLY A 124 -12.88 11.49 12.05
CA GLY A 124 -13.69 10.57 12.85
C GLY A 124 -15.20 10.83 12.77
N ALA A 125 -15.64 12.10 12.76
CA ALA A 125 -17.05 12.44 12.62
C ALA A 125 -17.58 12.17 11.20
N TRP A 126 -16.75 12.39 10.17
CA TRP A 126 -17.07 12.08 8.78
C TRP A 126 -17.05 10.57 8.49
N LEU A 127 -16.11 9.81 9.08
CA LEU A 127 -16.09 8.34 9.04
C LEU A 127 -17.32 7.73 9.73
N ALA A 128 -17.76 8.33 10.85
CA ALA A 128 -18.97 7.89 11.55
C ALA A 128 -20.26 8.19 10.75
N SER A 129 -20.36 9.36 10.11
CA SER A 129 -21.53 9.72 9.28
C SER A 129 -21.56 8.99 7.94
N SER A 130 -20.40 8.81 7.29
CA SER A 130 -20.27 7.99 6.07
C SER A 130 -20.54 6.52 6.35
N GLY A 131 -20.09 5.97 7.49
CA GLY A 131 -20.42 4.61 7.92
C GLY A 131 -21.92 4.39 8.13
N GLN A 132 -22.63 5.36 8.73
CA GLN A 132 -24.09 5.28 8.88
C GLN A 132 -24.83 5.41 7.53
N ALA A 133 -24.43 6.35 6.68
CA ALA A 133 -25.00 6.52 5.34
C ALA A 133 -24.78 5.26 4.48
N TYR A 134 -23.60 4.63 4.59
CA TYR A 134 -23.28 3.38 3.93
C TYR A 134 -24.14 2.21 4.40
N GLN A 135 -24.34 2.07 5.72
CA GLN A 135 -25.23 1.03 6.28
C GLN A 135 -26.69 1.24 5.87
N GLN A 136 -27.16 2.49 5.85
CA GLN A 136 -28.50 2.83 5.37
C GLN A 136 -28.66 2.46 3.89
N LEU A 137 -27.69 2.80 3.05
CA LEU A 137 -27.70 2.46 1.64
C LEU A 137 -27.69 0.94 1.42
N GLN A 138 -26.85 0.19 2.14
CA GLN A 138 -26.87 -1.28 2.07
C GLN A 138 -28.23 -1.87 2.49
N ALA A 139 -28.86 -1.34 3.53
CA ALA A 139 -30.18 -1.78 3.97
C ALA A 139 -31.26 -1.48 2.91
N GLU A 140 -31.19 -0.32 2.27
CA GLU A 140 -32.07 0.05 1.16
C GLU A 140 -31.87 -0.84 -0.07
N LEU A 141 -30.62 -1.13 -0.46
CA LEU A 141 -30.32 -2.05 -1.56
C LEU A 141 -30.87 -3.46 -1.28
N LYS A 142 -30.65 -3.99 -0.07
CA LYS A 142 -31.20 -5.29 0.33
C LYS A 142 -32.74 -5.31 0.29
N ARG A 143 -33.37 -4.24 0.77
CA ARG A 143 -34.83 -4.09 0.70
C ARG A 143 -35.31 -4.08 -0.75
N ASN A 144 -34.67 -3.29 -1.61
CA ASN A 144 -35.00 -3.22 -3.03
C ASN A 144 -34.81 -4.58 -3.72
N MET A 145 -33.74 -5.32 -3.38
CA MET A 145 -33.48 -6.66 -3.92
C MET A 145 -34.59 -7.66 -3.55
N SER A 146 -35.06 -7.61 -2.29
CA SER A 146 -36.18 -8.45 -1.83
C SER A 146 -37.46 -8.13 -2.61
N LEU A 147 -37.81 -6.85 -2.76
CA LEU A 147 -39.01 -6.43 -3.49
C LEU A 147 -38.99 -6.88 -4.94
N LEU A 148 -37.84 -6.71 -5.62
CA LEU A 148 -37.67 -7.16 -7.00
C LEU A 148 -37.76 -8.69 -7.12
N SER A 149 -37.14 -9.43 -6.21
CA SER A 149 -37.13 -10.90 -6.20
C SER A 149 -38.51 -11.49 -5.97
N ASP A 150 -39.27 -10.91 -5.04
CA ASP A 150 -40.63 -11.34 -4.75
C ASP A 150 -41.59 -11.03 -5.91
N ALA A 151 -41.48 -9.84 -6.51
CA ALA A 151 -42.27 -9.46 -7.69
C ALA A 151 -41.94 -10.36 -8.90
N LEU A 152 -40.66 -10.66 -9.12
CA LEU A 152 -40.23 -11.54 -10.21
C LEU A 152 -40.77 -12.96 -10.02
N ARG A 153 -40.73 -13.50 -8.80
CA ARG A 153 -41.29 -14.82 -8.50
C ARG A 153 -42.78 -14.91 -8.84
N VAL A 154 -43.58 -13.91 -8.43
CA VAL A 154 -45.02 -13.85 -8.76
C VAL A 154 -45.26 -13.82 -10.26
N LEU A 155 -44.44 -13.09 -11.02
CA LEU A 155 -44.55 -13.05 -12.48
C LEU A 155 -44.13 -14.36 -13.14
N GLN A 156 -43.10 -15.02 -12.65
CA GLN A 156 -42.68 -16.31 -13.20
C GLN A 156 -43.73 -17.40 -12.98
N GLU A 157 -44.42 -17.38 -11.83
CA GLU A 157 -45.61 -18.20 -11.64
C GLU A 157 -46.69 -17.89 -12.66
N ALA A 158 -46.96 -16.60 -12.93
CA ALA A 158 -47.96 -16.17 -13.93
C ALA A 158 -47.61 -16.64 -15.34
N ILE A 159 -46.33 -16.52 -15.72
CA ILE A 159 -45.82 -16.89 -17.03
C ILE A 159 -45.82 -18.41 -17.23
N ALA A 160 -45.67 -19.19 -16.15
CA ALA A 160 -45.75 -20.65 -16.18
C ALA A 160 -47.19 -21.19 -16.29
N MET A 161 -48.22 -20.33 -16.14
CA MET A 161 -49.62 -20.74 -16.30
C MET A 161 -49.92 -21.10 -17.75
N SER A 162 -50.78 -22.09 -17.97
CA SER A 162 -51.26 -22.49 -19.30
C SER A 162 -52.73 -22.94 -19.23
N ASP A 163 -53.47 -22.71 -20.31
CA ASP A 163 -54.84 -23.19 -20.51
C ASP A 163 -54.98 -23.64 -21.98
N GLY A 164 -54.92 -24.96 -22.20
CA GLY A 164 -54.88 -25.54 -23.54
C GLY A 164 -53.59 -25.18 -24.30
N GLU A 165 -53.74 -24.62 -25.51
CA GLU A 165 -52.63 -24.15 -26.35
C GLU A 165 -52.17 -22.72 -25.99
N VAL A 166 -52.88 -22.04 -25.08
CA VAL A 166 -52.52 -20.69 -24.64
C VAL A 166 -51.59 -20.78 -23.42
N SER A 167 -50.48 -20.07 -23.50
CA SER A 167 -49.45 -20.02 -22.45
C SER A 167 -49.30 -18.60 -21.92
N GLY A 168 -49.00 -18.47 -20.62
CA GLY A 168 -48.63 -17.18 -20.02
C GLY A 168 -47.33 -16.60 -20.60
N SER A 169 -46.51 -17.42 -21.27
CA SER A 169 -45.37 -16.96 -22.07
C SER A 169 -45.75 -16.07 -23.26
N ASP A 170 -47.03 -16.06 -23.64
CA ASP A 170 -47.55 -15.24 -24.73
C ASP A 170 -48.19 -13.95 -24.21
N HIS A 171 -48.21 -13.71 -22.89
CA HIS A 171 -48.81 -12.54 -22.28
C HIS A 171 -47.85 -11.33 -22.29
N PRO A 172 -48.04 -10.31 -23.17
CA PRO A 172 -47.00 -9.33 -23.45
C PRO A 172 -46.62 -8.46 -22.25
N ALA A 173 -47.58 -8.11 -21.40
CA ALA A 173 -47.32 -7.29 -20.23
C ALA A 173 -46.54 -8.05 -19.15
N ALA A 174 -46.81 -9.36 -19.00
CA ALA A 174 -46.18 -10.18 -17.97
C ALA A 174 -44.71 -10.47 -18.35
N THR A 175 -44.47 -10.88 -19.59
CA THR A 175 -43.13 -11.17 -20.11
C THR A 175 -42.26 -9.91 -20.21
N ARG A 176 -42.85 -8.76 -20.53
CA ARG A 176 -42.12 -7.48 -20.55
C ARG A 176 -41.72 -7.06 -19.13
N LEU A 177 -42.62 -7.22 -18.15
CA LEU A 177 -42.32 -6.90 -16.76
C LEU A 177 -41.28 -7.87 -16.17
N GLU A 178 -41.30 -9.16 -16.55
CA GLU A 178 -40.24 -10.11 -16.21
C GLU A 178 -38.86 -9.63 -16.68
N ALA A 179 -38.76 -9.21 -17.95
CA ALA A 179 -37.52 -8.67 -18.51
C ALA A 179 -37.07 -7.39 -17.79
N ALA A 180 -37.97 -6.44 -17.53
CA ALA A 180 -37.65 -5.23 -16.79
C ALA A 180 -37.14 -5.51 -15.36
N LEU A 181 -37.76 -6.47 -14.66
CA LEU A 181 -37.32 -6.86 -13.31
C LEU A 181 -35.95 -7.53 -13.32
N CYS A 182 -35.67 -8.39 -14.31
CA CYS A 182 -34.35 -8.98 -14.45
C CYS A 182 -33.26 -7.91 -14.67
N TYR A 183 -33.55 -6.86 -15.46
CA TYR A 183 -32.61 -5.75 -15.69
C TYR A 183 -32.36 -4.99 -14.38
N HIS A 184 -33.42 -4.59 -13.67
CA HIS A 184 -33.27 -3.85 -12.43
C HIS A 184 -32.58 -4.64 -11.32
N GLN A 185 -32.76 -5.97 -11.26
CA GLN A 185 -32.00 -6.82 -10.34
C GLN A 185 -30.52 -6.88 -10.72
N ALA A 186 -30.20 -7.06 -12.00
CA ALA A 186 -28.80 -7.08 -12.47
C ALA A 186 -28.12 -5.73 -12.20
N ASP A 187 -28.83 -4.63 -12.43
CA ASP A 187 -28.32 -3.29 -12.16
C ASP A 187 -28.13 -3.04 -10.65
N LEU A 188 -29.03 -3.56 -9.81
CA LEU A 188 -28.90 -3.46 -8.36
C LEU A 188 -27.68 -4.22 -7.85
N LEU A 189 -27.44 -5.44 -8.34
CA LEU A 189 -26.23 -6.23 -8.06
C LEU A 189 -24.96 -5.47 -8.49
N ARG A 190 -24.96 -4.89 -9.70
CA ARG A 190 -23.86 -4.05 -10.19
C ARG A 190 -23.58 -2.87 -9.27
N ARG A 191 -24.62 -2.19 -8.77
CA ARG A 191 -24.48 -1.06 -7.82
C ARG A 191 -23.96 -1.52 -6.46
N GLU A 192 -24.44 -2.65 -5.96
CA GLU A 192 -23.93 -3.24 -4.72
C GLU A 192 -22.45 -3.61 -4.85
N ALA A 193 -22.04 -4.18 -5.98
CA ALA A 193 -20.63 -4.41 -6.29
C ALA A 193 -19.83 -3.11 -6.32
N ALA A 194 -20.35 -2.04 -6.92
CA ALA A 194 -19.69 -0.72 -6.91
C ALA A 194 -19.47 -0.17 -5.50
N LEU A 195 -20.38 -0.44 -4.55
CA LEU A 195 -20.18 -0.07 -3.14
C LEU A 195 -19.07 -0.90 -2.46
N GLN A 196 -18.99 -2.20 -2.77
CA GLN A 196 -17.89 -3.03 -2.29
C GLN A 196 -16.54 -2.54 -2.84
N ARG A 197 -16.48 -2.16 -4.12
CA ARG A 197 -15.28 -1.58 -4.74
C ARG A 197 -14.85 -0.27 -4.08
N ALA A 198 -15.80 0.59 -3.71
CA ALA A 198 -15.48 1.83 -2.99
C ALA A 198 -14.80 1.55 -1.64
N MET A 199 -15.26 0.53 -0.90
CA MET A 199 -14.58 0.08 0.32
C MET A 199 -13.19 -0.50 0.01
N ALA A 200 -13.08 -1.28 -1.07
CA ALA A 200 -11.80 -1.84 -1.48
C ALA A 200 -10.80 -0.73 -1.86
N ASP A 201 -11.25 0.36 -2.49
CA ASP A 201 -10.41 1.46 -2.94
C ASP A 201 -9.77 2.24 -1.77
N GLU A 202 -10.52 2.46 -0.69
CA GLU A 202 -9.96 3.06 0.53
C GLU A 202 -8.84 2.18 1.12
N ALA A 203 -9.10 0.88 1.26
CA ALA A 203 -8.12 -0.06 1.77
C ALA A 203 -6.90 -0.23 0.84
N ARG A 204 -7.10 -0.25 -0.48
CA ARG A 204 -6.00 -0.27 -1.48
C ARG A 204 -5.12 0.97 -1.36
N PHE A 205 -5.72 2.14 -1.16
CA PHE A 205 -4.96 3.38 -0.97
C PHE A 205 -4.06 3.30 0.27
N GLN A 206 -4.57 2.73 1.37
CA GLN A 206 -3.78 2.51 2.57
C GLN A 206 -2.60 1.57 2.31
N VAL A 207 -2.83 0.42 1.64
CA VAL A 207 -1.74 -0.50 1.26
C VAL A 207 -0.66 0.18 0.43
N ILE A 208 -1.04 0.99 -0.58
CA ILE A 208 -0.08 1.70 -1.44
C ILE A 208 0.72 2.74 -0.62
N THR A 209 0.06 3.42 0.32
CA THR A 209 0.71 4.40 1.20
C THR A 209 1.72 3.72 2.13
N ASP A 210 1.32 2.61 2.75
CA ASP A 210 2.17 1.83 3.64
C ASP A 210 3.35 1.21 2.91
N ALA A 211 3.15 0.71 1.68
CA ALA A 211 4.23 0.19 0.84
C ALA A 211 5.31 1.24 0.55
N ARG A 212 4.93 2.49 0.26
CA ARG A 212 5.89 3.59 0.05
C ARG A 212 6.67 3.91 1.32
N GLN A 213 6.00 3.99 2.47
CA GLN A 213 6.66 4.22 3.76
C GLN A 213 7.60 3.06 4.11
N TRP A 214 7.18 1.82 3.85
CA TRP A 214 7.97 0.61 4.04
C TRP A 214 9.25 0.62 3.20
N GLN A 215 9.16 1.02 1.93
CA GLN A 215 10.31 1.16 1.03
C GLN A 215 11.25 2.28 1.50
N GLU A 216 10.73 3.43 1.94
CA GLU A 216 11.53 4.52 2.50
C GLU A 216 12.30 4.05 3.74
N LEU A 217 11.64 3.35 4.66
CA LEU A 217 12.28 2.77 5.83
C LEU A 217 13.34 1.75 5.44
N GLY A 218 13.08 0.90 4.44
CA GLY A 218 14.06 -0.03 3.89
C GLY A 218 15.33 0.66 3.41
N ASN A 219 15.18 1.75 2.65
CA ASN A 219 16.30 2.58 2.19
C ASN A 219 17.06 3.21 3.37
N ARG A 220 16.35 3.66 4.41
CA ARG A 220 16.95 4.23 5.64
C ARG A 220 17.66 3.18 6.49
N ILE A 221 17.16 1.94 6.54
CA ILE A 221 17.82 0.82 7.22
C ILE A 221 19.09 0.45 6.45
N GLN A 222 19.02 0.36 5.13
CA GLN A 222 20.18 0.06 4.30
C GLN A 222 21.24 1.17 4.38
N SER A 223 20.84 2.44 4.42
CA SER A 223 21.78 3.56 4.60
C SER A 223 22.38 3.60 6.00
N ALA A 224 21.60 3.31 7.05
CA ALA A 224 22.12 3.16 8.41
C ALA A 224 23.11 1.98 8.53
N SER A 225 22.82 0.87 7.83
CA SER A 225 23.68 -0.32 7.78
C SER A 225 24.96 -0.05 6.98
N ARG A 226 24.88 0.69 5.87
CA ARG A 226 26.06 1.17 5.14
C ARG A 226 26.86 2.17 5.96
N GLY A 227 26.21 3.09 6.67
CA GLY A 227 26.88 4.00 7.61
C GLY A 227 27.63 3.26 8.73
N LEU A 228 27.14 2.10 9.18
CA LEU A 228 27.90 1.22 10.09
C LEU A 228 29.17 0.64 9.44
N ALA A 229 29.18 0.48 8.12
CA ALA A 229 30.33 0.00 7.34
C ALA A 229 31.26 1.14 6.87
N GLU A 230 30.74 2.34 6.59
CA GLU A 230 31.45 3.43 5.89
C GLU A 230 31.72 4.67 6.75
N ALA A 231 31.11 4.84 7.93
CA ALA A 231 31.27 6.04 8.78
C ALA A 231 32.62 6.11 9.53
N GLY A 232 33.72 5.83 8.83
CA GLY A 232 35.07 6.18 9.23
C GLY A 232 35.57 7.52 8.65
N SER A 233 34.88 8.11 7.68
CA SER A 233 35.36 9.28 6.92
C SER A 233 34.39 10.46 7.01
N ALA A 234 34.67 11.38 7.94
CA ALA A 234 34.10 12.72 7.92
C ALA A 234 34.85 13.67 6.96
N ASP A 235 36.02 13.28 6.45
CA ASP A 235 36.84 14.12 5.57
C ASP A 235 37.42 13.25 4.44
N GLY A 236 36.80 13.30 3.26
CA GLY A 236 37.35 13.06 1.90
C GLY A 236 38.49 12.07 1.60
N GLU A 237 38.93 11.21 2.50
CA GLU A 237 40.08 10.31 2.36
C GLU A 237 39.64 8.85 2.10
N PRO A 238 40.51 8.04 1.44
CA PRO A 238 40.12 6.76 0.87
C PRO A 238 39.62 5.78 1.94
N SER A 239 38.42 5.23 1.71
CA SER A 239 37.80 4.09 2.39
C SER A 239 38.29 3.87 3.83
N ALA A 240 37.87 4.73 4.74
CA ALA A 240 38.15 4.53 6.16
C ALA A 240 37.53 3.20 6.64
N PRO A 241 38.24 2.39 7.46
CA PRO A 241 37.78 1.08 7.91
C PRO A 241 36.51 1.17 8.78
N ALA A 242 35.69 0.13 8.73
CA ALA A 242 34.41 0.07 9.47
C ALA A 242 34.63 0.21 10.99
N PHE A 243 33.60 0.62 11.74
CA PHE A 243 33.71 0.82 13.20
C PHE A 243 34.38 -0.35 13.93
N ALA A 244 34.02 -1.59 13.56
CA ALA A 244 34.59 -2.80 14.16
C ALA A 244 36.10 -2.95 13.92
N GLU A 245 36.56 -2.66 12.70
CA GLU A 245 37.98 -2.73 12.34
C GLU A 245 38.78 -1.64 13.05
N ARG A 246 38.23 -0.42 13.14
CA ARG A 246 38.88 0.69 13.83
C ARG A 246 39.00 0.44 15.34
N ILE A 247 37.96 -0.11 15.96
CA ILE A 247 37.99 -0.56 17.37
C ILE A 247 39.03 -1.68 17.56
N ALA A 248 39.09 -2.66 16.65
CA ALA A 248 40.08 -3.74 16.73
C ALA A 248 41.54 -3.24 16.59
N SER A 249 41.77 -2.30 15.68
CA SER A 249 43.07 -1.63 15.50
C SER A 249 43.49 -0.86 16.76
N LEU A 250 42.57 -0.08 17.34
CA LEU A 250 42.83 0.64 18.60
C LEU A 250 43.11 -0.31 19.77
N ARG A 251 42.41 -1.45 19.87
CA ARG A 251 42.69 -2.48 20.89
C ARG A 251 44.09 -3.07 20.73
N THR A 252 44.49 -3.37 19.49
CA THR A 252 45.85 -3.86 19.19
C THR A 252 46.90 -2.81 19.58
N ARG A 253 46.65 -1.53 19.26
CA ARG A 253 47.54 -0.43 19.64
C ARG A 253 47.61 -0.25 21.16
N ARG A 254 46.48 -0.39 21.86
CA ARG A 254 46.42 -0.37 23.32
C ARG A 254 47.33 -1.44 23.91
N GLU A 255 47.22 -2.68 23.43
CA GLU A 255 48.07 -3.80 23.91
C GLU A 255 49.56 -3.51 23.72
N ALA A 256 49.95 -2.94 22.56
CA ALA A 256 51.33 -2.54 22.31
C ALA A 256 51.81 -1.42 23.27
N VAL A 257 50.97 -0.40 23.52
CA VAL A 257 51.28 0.68 24.48
C VAL A 257 51.40 0.14 25.90
N ALA A 258 50.54 -0.81 26.29
CA ALA A 258 50.61 -1.44 27.61
C ALA A 258 51.92 -2.22 27.79
N ALA A 259 52.36 -2.96 26.77
CA ALA A 259 53.66 -3.65 26.80
C ALA A 259 54.83 -2.65 26.93
N ALA A 260 54.81 -1.54 26.20
CA ALA A 260 55.84 -0.49 26.28
C ALA A 260 55.88 0.22 27.64
N ILE A 261 54.73 0.40 28.30
CA ILE A 261 54.66 0.93 29.68
C ILE A 261 55.38 -0.01 30.64
N GLU A 262 55.14 -1.32 30.54
CA GLU A 262 55.78 -2.31 31.42
C GLU A 262 57.29 -2.39 31.16
N GLU A 263 57.74 -2.30 29.91
CA GLU A 263 59.16 -2.23 29.56
C GLU A 263 59.83 -0.97 30.15
N ALA A 264 59.20 0.21 29.98
CA ALA A 264 59.71 1.46 30.55
C ALA A 264 59.77 1.40 32.09
N ARG A 265 58.76 0.83 32.75
CA ARG A 265 58.76 0.63 34.20
C ARG A 265 59.87 -0.31 34.67
N ALA A 266 60.09 -1.40 33.95
CA ALA A 266 61.17 -2.34 34.26
C ALA A 266 62.55 -1.67 34.15
N GLU A 267 62.78 -0.87 33.10
CA GLU A 267 64.04 -0.14 32.93
C GLU A 267 64.22 0.97 33.96
N ALA A 268 63.16 1.72 34.29
CA ALA A 268 63.20 2.69 35.38
C ALA A 268 63.56 2.04 36.74
N GLN A 269 62.98 0.88 37.05
CA GLN A 269 63.33 0.11 38.25
C GLN A 269 64.80 -0.34 38.24
N ARG A 270 65.29 -0.81 37.08
CA ARG A 270 66.70 -1.21 36.91
C ARG A 270 67.64 -0.03 37.17
N LEU A 271 67.38 1.12 36.55
CA LEU A 271 68.18 2.33 36.72
C LEU A 271 68.13 2.87 38.15
N SER A 272 66.94 2.90 38.77
CA SER A 272 66.73 3.30 40.16
C SER A 272 67.50 2.41 41.16
N ALA A 273 67.73 1.14 40.84
CA ALA A 273 68.54 0.24 41.66
C ALA A 273 70.06 0.43 41.47
N ILE A 274 70.52 0.79 40.27
CA ILE A 274 71.96 0.92 39.94
C ILE A 274 72.54 2.27 40.38
N ILE A 275 71.78 3.35 40.22
CA ILE A 275 72.24 4.73 40.51
C ILE A 275 72.74 4.88 41.96
N PRO A 276 72.08 4.35 43.01
CA PRO A 276 72.58 4.44 44.38
C PRO A 276 73.93 3.75 44.59
N ASP A 277 74.17 2.60 43.95
CA ASP A 277 75.45 1.88 44.05
C ASP A 277 76.58 2.68 43.40
N ILE A 278 76.38 3.15 42.16
CA ILE A 278 77.36 3.99 41.46
C ILE A 278 77.61 5.28 42.24
N THR A 279 76.57 5.88 42.81
CA THR A 279 76.68 7.07 43.66
C THR A 279 77.54 6.80 44.91
N ALA A 280 77.32 5.67 45.58
CA ALA A 280 78.09 5.28 46.76
C ALA A 280 79.56 5.03 46.41
N ARG A 281 79.82 4.33 45.29
CA ARG A 281 81.18 4.05 44.79
C ARG A 281 81.91 5.34 44.37
N ALA A 282 81.22 6.25 43.67
CA ALA A 282 81.78 7.54 43.28
C ALA A 282 82.17 8.37 44.52
N LYS A 283 81.31 8.42 45.54
CA LYS A 283 81.62 9.09 46.82
C LYS A 283 82.80 8.46 47.56
N ALA A 284 82.90 7.13 47.56
CA ALA A 284 84.03 6.44 48.17
C ALA A 284 85.35 6.74 47.44
N ALA A 285 85.33 6.73 46.10
CA ALA A 285 86.49 7.08 45.28
C ALA A 285 86.91 8.55 45.45
N ASP A 286 85.96 9.47 45.54
CA ASP A 286 86.24 10.89 45.80
C ASP A 286 86.82 11.11 47.21
N ALA A 287 86.29 10.40 48.22
CA ALA A 287 86.85 10.43 49.58
C ALA A 287 88.30 9.90 49.61
N GLN A 288 88.58 8.81 48.90
CA GLN A 288 89.93 8.25 48.76
C GLN A 288 90.90 9.21 48.04
N THR A 289 90.40 9.94 47.03
CA THR A 289 91.16 10.98 46.34
C THR A 289 91.59 12.07 47.32
N ARG A 290 90.64 12.62 48.09
CA ARG A 290 90.92 13.65 49.10
C ARG A 290 91.88 13.16 50.19
N GLN A 291 91.72 11.91 50.64
CA GLN A 291 92.63 11.32 51.62
C GLN A 291 94.06 11.24 51.08
N SER A 292 94.23 10.75 49.85
CA SER A 292 95.54 10.63 49.21
C SER A 292 96.20 12.00 49.00
N GLN A 293 95.42 13.04 48.66
CA GLN A 293 95.90 14.43 48.59
C GLN A 293 96.37 14.95 49.95
N VAL A 294 95.64 14.67 51.03
CA VAL A 294 96.04 15.02 52.41
C VAL A 294 97.34 14.30 52.79
N GLU A 295 97.47 13.02 52.47
CA GLU A 295 98.70 12.25 52.72
C GLU A 295 99.90 12.81 51.95
N MET A 296 99.73 13.19 50.67
CA MET A 296 100.77 13.84 49.88
C MET A 296 101.18 15.21 50.45
N LEU A 297 100.23 16.00 50.95
CA LEU A 297 100.51 17.28 51.61
C LEU A 297 101.25 17.07 52.94
N ALA A 298 100.81 16.11 53.77
CA ALA A 298 101.45 15.77 55.03
C ALA A 298 102.90 15.29 54.81
N LEU A 299 103.15 14.47 53.78
CA LEU A 299 104.50 14.06 53.39
C LEU A 299 105.38 15.26 52.98
N LYS A 300 104.82 16.23 52.24
CA LYS A 300 105.52 17.46 51.86
C LYS A 300 105.85 18.34 53.07
N GLU A 301 104.90 18.48 53.99
CA GLU A 301 105.05 19.30 55.20
C GLU A 301 106.03 18.69 56.21
N ALA A 302 106.06 17.36 56.34
CA ALA A 302 107.01 16.65 57.20
C ALA A 302 108.48 16.88 56.79
N GLY A 303 108.73 17.23 55.52
CA GLY A 303 110.05 17.48 54.98
C GLY A 303 110.91 16.22 54.83
N ILE A 304 112.10 16.38 54.24
CA ILE A 304 113.08 15.29 54.09
C ILE A 304 114.18 15.53 55.11
N ASP A 305 114.43 14.55 55.99
CA ASP A 305 115.56 14.60 56.92
C ASP A 305 116.88 14.52 56.11
N THR A 306 117.59 15.63 56.03
CA THR A 306 118.83 15.76 55.24
C THR A 306 120.03 15.05 55.89
N SER A 307 119.86 14.50 57.11
CA SER A 307 120.88 13.73 57.81
C SER A 307 120.80 12.21 57.59
N ASP A 308 119.71 11.71 56.97
CA ASP A 308 119.53 10.30 56.61
C ASP A 308 119.52 10.09 55.07
N PRO A 309 120.55 9.44 54.50
CA PRO A 309 120.63 9.21 53.05
C PRO A 309 119.50 8.32 52.50
N ALA A 310 118.78 7.55 53.33
CA ALA A 310 117.62 6.76 52.91
C ALA A 310 116.28 7.51 53.03
N ALA A 311 116.25 8.71 53.60
CA ALA A 311 115.01 9.49 53.79
C ALA A 311 114.42 9.98 52.47
N LEU A 312 115.27 10.34 51.49
CA LEU A 312 114.82 10.78 50.17
C LEU A 312 114.10 9.66 49.40
N ASP A 313 114.69 8.46 49.37
CA ASP A 313 114.09 7.31 48.66
C ASP A 313 112.77 6.87 49.31
N ARG A 314 112.70 6.88 50.65
CA ARG A 314 111.44 6.60 51.39
C ARG A 314 110.37 7.65 51.10
N PHE A 315 110.74 8.93 51.05
CA PHE A 315 109.83 10.00 50.67
C PHE A 315 109.32 9.81 49.23
N ILE A 316 110.22 9.56 48.26
CA ILE A 316 109.86 9.35 46.85
C ILE A 316 108.90 8.17 46.71
N GLN A 317 109.18 7.04 47.37
CA GLN A 317 108.32 5.86 47.32
C GLN A 317 106.94 6.12 47.93
N ALA A 318 106.86 6.70 49.13
CA ALA A 318 105.60 7.00 49.79
C ALA A 318 104.78 8.06 49.05
N TYR A 319 105.44 9.11 48.55
CA TYR A 319 104.80 10.16 47.76
C TYR A 319 104.29 9.64 46.42
N ASN A 320 105.08 8.82 45.71
CA ASN A 320 104.64 8.21 44.45
C ASN A 320 103.50 7.22 44.66
N ALA A 321 103.50 6.44 45.75
CA ALA A 321 102.40 5.55 46.09
C ALA A 321 101.10 6.32 46.37
N ALA A 322 101.17 7.39 47.18
CA ALA A 322 100.02 8.26 47.45
C ALA A 322 99.53 9.00 46.20
N ALA A 323 100.44 9.49 45.35
CA ALA A 323 100.10 10.12 44.08
C ALA A 323 99.50 9.14 43.07
N GLN A 324 99.93 7.89 43.07
CA GLN A 324 99.33 6.85 42.24
C GLN A 324 97.91 6.50 42.74
N ALA A 325 97.75 6.32 44.04
CA ALA A 325 96.43 6.08 44.66
C ALA A 325 95.46 7.24 44.41
N GLU A 326 95.93 8.49 44.48
CA GLU A 326 95.16 9.68 44.14
C GLU A 326 94.68 9.65 42.68
N ARG A 327 95.59 9.41 41.73
CA ARG A 327 95.25 9.36 40.30
C ARG A 327 94.32 8.23 39.94
N GLU A 328 94.43 7.08 40.61
CA GLU A 328 93.55 5.93 40.41
C GLU A 328 92.16 6.21 40.98
N ALA A 329 92.07 6.72 42.22
CA ALA A 329 90.82 7.09 42.86
C ALA A 329 90.10 8.25 42.13
N PHE A 330 90.84 9.25 41.67
CA PHE A 330 90.31 10.38 40.90
C PHE A 330 89.76 9.92 39.54
N ARG A 331 90.48 9.03 38.84
CA ARG A 331 90.01 8.45 37.58
C ARG A 331 88.76 7.60 37.78
N GLU A 332 88.70 6.81 38.84
CA GLU A 332 87.51 6.01 39.19
C GLU A 332 86.32 6.91 39.54
N ALA A 333 86.51 7.93 40.38
CA ALA A 333 85.47 8.90 40.73
C ALA A 333 84.93 9.62 39.48
N THR A 334 85.83 10.09 38.61
CA THR A 334 85.46 10.77 37.37
C THR A 334 84.72 9.82 36.40
N THR A 335 85.18 8.57 36.30
CA THR A 335 84.53 7.55 35.44
C THR A 335 83.14 7.20 35.96
N LEU A 336 82.96 7.02 37.27
CA LEU A 336 81.66 6.72 37.86
C LEU A 336 80.70 7.91 37.79
N GLU A 337 81.20 9.15 37.81
CA GLU A 337 80.38 10.35 37.75
C GLU A 337 79.97 10.71 36.31
N HIS A 338 80.94 10.76 35.40
CA HIS A 338 80.76 11.27 34.03
C HIS A 338 80.75 10.17 32.95
N GLY A 339 81.20 8.96 33.28
CA GLY A 339 81.38 7.87 32.33
C GLY A 339 82.77 7.88 31.70
N ALA A 340 83.16 6.74 31.14
CA ALA A 340 84.41 6.60 30.39
C ALA A 340 84.37 5.39 29.45
N LEU A 341 85.36 5.32 28.57
CA LEU A 341 85.71 4.09 27.87
C LEU A 341 86.75 3.33 28.72
N ARG A 342 86.36 2.17 29.27
CA ARG A 342 87.29 1.30 30.01
C ARG A 342 88.22 0.60 29.03
N ASN A 343 89.45 0.34 29.49
CA ASN A 343 90.52 -0.23 28.68
C ASN A 343 90.89 0.62 27.44
N ALA A 344 90.66 1.93 27.47
CA ALA A 344 90.92 2.81 26.32
C ALA A 344 92.08 3.78 26.57
N ARG A 345 92.89 4.01 25.53
CA ARG A 345 93.89 5.08 25.45
C ARG A 345 93.90 5.70 24.06
N VAL A 346 94.43 6.91 23.94
CA VAL A 346 94.64 7.55 22.64
C VAL A 346 95.93 7.00 22.02
N ASP A 347 95.93 6.66 20.73
CA ASP A 347 97.09 6.11 20.01
C ASP A 347 98.08 7.20 19.56
N THR A 348 98.47 8.07 20.48
CA THR A 348 99.51 9.07 20.25
C THR A 348 100.16 9.47 21.58
N ASN A 349 101.42 9.89 21.50
CA ASN A 349 102.14 10.53 22.60
C ASN A 349 102.38 12.03 22.31
N ASP A 350 101.80 12.56 21.23
CA ASP A 350 101.88 13.96 20.83
C ASP A 350 100.63 14.70 21.29
N ASP A 351 100.80 15.63 22.23
CA ASP A 351 99.74 16.39 22.87
C ASP A 351 98.90 17.20 21.86
N GLU A 352 99.49 17.61 20.73
CA GLU A 352 98.79 18.35 19.67
C GLU A 352 97.90 17.46 18.79
N GLN A 353 98.09 16.13 18.84
CA GLN A 353 97.36 15.16 18.02
C GLN A 353 96.29 14.37 18.80
N ILE A 354 96.16 14.62 20.11
CA ILE A 354 95.24 13.87 21.00
C ILE A 354 93.79 13.91 20.53
N SER A 355 93.32 15.03 19.96
CA SER A 355 91.92 15.18 19.52
C SER A 355 91.59 14.43 18.23
N GLU A 356 92.58 14.04 17.44
CA GLU A 356 92.40 13.38 16.13
C GLU A 356 92.87 11.92 16.12
N ALA A 357 93.67 11.53 17.12
CA ALA A 357 94.23 10.19 17.21
C ALA A 357 93.17 9.13 17.60
N PRO A 358 93.22 7.93 17.00
CA PRO A 358 92.25 6.88 17.26
C PRO A 358 92.37 6.37 18.70
N ILE A 359 91.22 5.95 19.26
CA ILE A 359 91.17 5.30 20.57
C ILE A 359 91.50 3.82 20.38
N VAL A 360 92.52 3.34 21.08
CA VAL A 360 92.99 1.94 21.05
C VAL A 360 92.92 1.33 22.44
N ALA A 361 92.92 0.00 22.49
CA ALA A 361 92.89 -0.72 23.75
C ALA A 361 94.20 -0.51 24.54
N ILE A 362 94.11 -0.38 25.87
CA ILE A 362 95.29 -0.40 26.74
C ILE A 362 95.88 -1.81 26.74
N ASP A 363 95.03 -2.82 26.93
CA ASP A 363 95.33 -4.24 26.73
C ASP A 363 94.61 -4.74 25.46
N PRO A 364 95.34 -5.13 24.40
CA PRO A 364 94.77 -5.67 23.16
C PRO A 364 93.96 -6.97 23.34
N ALA A 365 94.15 -7.70 24.45
CA ALA A 365 93.39 -8.91 24.75
C ALA A 365 92.02 -8.63 25.38
N THR A 366 91.74 -7.38 25.73
CA THR A 366 90.51 -6.96 26.40
C THR A 366 89.77 -5.93 25.52
N ASP A 367 88.45 -6.07 25.37
CA ASP A 367 87.68 -5.09 24.59
C ASP A 367 87.52 -3.75 25.32
N ILE A 368 87.50 -2.66 24.56
CA ILE A 368 87.08 -1.35 25.08
C ILE A 368 85.60 -1.44 25.43
N LYS A 369 85.25 -1.11 26.68
CA LYS A 369 83.86 -1.13 27.14
C LYS A 369 83.39 0.25 27.57
N PRO A 370 82.30 0.78 27.00
CA PRO A 370 81.70 2.01 27.51
C PRO A 370 81.10 1.73 28.89
N GLU A 371 81.43 2.59 29.84
CA GLU A 371 80.78 2.65 31.15
C GLU A 371 80.07 3.99 31.26
N ARG A 372 78.75 3.95 31.49
CA ARG A 372 77.95 5.16 31.68
C ARG A 372 78.10 5.64 33.11
N GLY A 373 78.38 6.93 33.29
CA GLY A 373 78.45 7.55 34.60
C GLY A 373 77.07 7.85 35.20
N ARG A 374 77.06 8.18 36.49
CA ARG A 374 75.88 8.54 37.28
C ARG A 374 75.00 9.57 36.58
N ILE A 375 75.58 10.65 36.05
CA ILE A 375 74.81 11.74 35.42
C ILE A 375 74.03 11.24 34.20
N ALA A 376 74.65 10.40 33.38
CA ALA A 376 73.99 9.83 32.21
C ALA A 376 72.84 8.89 32.62
N LEU A 377 73.06 8.07 33.65
CA LEU A 377 72.04 7.14 34.15
C LEU A 377 70.87 7.86 34.84
N GLU A 378 71.12 8.95 35.57
CA GLU A 378 70.08 9.82 36.13
C GLU A 378 69.25 10.50 35.03
N SER A 379 69.91 10.96 33.96
CA SER A 379 69.23 11.48 32.78
C SER A 379 68.39 10.42 32.06
N ASP A 380 68.90 9.19 31.95
CA ASP A 380 68.15 8.08 31.35
C ASP A 380 66.93 7.72 32.20
N LEU A 381 67.07 7.67 33.53
CA LEU A 381 65.97 7.39 34.45
C LEU A 381 64.85 8.42 34.26
N ALA A 382 65.18 9.71 34.28
CA ALA A 382 64.21 10.78 34.05
C ALA A 382 63.52 10.67 32.68
N ALA A 383 64.27 10.30 31.63
CA ALA A 383 63.72 10.12 30.29
C ALA A 383 62.76 8.91 30.21
N VAL A 384 63.09 7.80 30.86
CA VAL A 384 62.27 6.58 30.87
C VAL A 384 61.01 6.78 31.73
N GLU A 385 61.12 7.48 32.87
CA GLU A 385 59.96 7.84 33.69
C GLU A 385 58.99 8.76 32.92
N ALA A 386 59.52 9.80 32.26
CA ALA A 386 58.72 10.68 31.40
C ALA A 386 58.08 9.93 30.22
N LEU A 387 58.78 8.94 29.63
CA LEU A 387 58.23 8.07 28.59
C LEU A 387 57.06 7.24 29.14
N ALA A 388 57.19 6.64 30.32
CA ALA A 388 56.13 5.85 30.94
C ALA A 388 54.88 6.70 31.23
N GLU A 389 55.04 7.94 31.68
CA GLU A 389 53.93 8.90 31.86
C GLU A 389 53.27 9.26 30.53
N ALA A 390 54.05 9.60 29.50
CA ALA A 390 53.53 9.91 28.17
C ALA A 390 52.75 8.74 27.56
N LEU A 391 53.23 7.51 27.73
CA LEU A 391 52.56 6.30 27.29
C LEU A 391 51.25 6.04 28.06
N GLN A 392 51.18 6.36 29.36
CA GLN A 392 49.92 6.28 30.12
C GLN A 392 48.87 7.25 29.59
N VAL A 393 49.26 8.49 29.27
CA VAL A 393 48.35 9.47 28.63
C VAL A 393 47.86 8.93 27.28
N ALA A 394 48.76 8.37 26.46
CA ALA A 394 48.38 7.76 25.19
C ALA A 394 47.41 6.58 25.37
N ALA A 395 47.59 5.74 26.39
CA ALA A 395 46.68 4.65 26.70
C ALA A 395 45.27 5.14 27.06
N HIS A 396 45.17 6.17 27.92
CA HIS A 396 43.89 6.77 28.28
C HIS A 396 43.16 7.38 27.07
N GLU A 397 43.89 8.02 26.17
CA GLU A 397 43.31 8.58 24.95
C GLU A 397 42.81 7.47 24.00
N ILE A 398 43.55 6.36 23.89
CA ILE A 398 43.11 5.19 23.11
C ILE A 398 41.83 4.59 23.72
N ASP A 399 41.77 4.43 25.04
CA ASP A 399 40.59 3.90 25.74
C ASP A 399 39.36 4.81 25.51
N ARG A 400 39.54 6.14 25.62
CA ARG A 400 38.49 7.13 25.30
C ARG A 400 37.98 6.98 23.87
N GLN A 401 38.88 6.83 22.89
CA GLN A 401 38.51 6.64 21.48
C GLN A 401 37.74 5.33 21.25
N ILE A 402 38.13 4.24 21.94
CA ILE A 402 37.41 2.96 21.89
C ILE A 402 35.98 3.12 22.43
N GLU A 403 35.81 3.78 23.58
CA GLU A 403 34.50 4.02 24.18
C GLU A 403 33.59 4.85 23.26
N GLU A 404 34.10 5.95 22.70
CA GLU A 404 33.33 6.81 21.79
C GLU A 404 32.89 6.09 20.51
N LEU A 405 33.78 5.32 19.90
CA LEU A 405 33.45 4.54 18.70
C LEU A 405 32.46 3.42 19.02
N THR A 406 32.58 2.76 20.18
CA THR A 406 31.64 1.73 20.63
C THR A 406 30.24 2.32 20.84
N ALA A 407 30.14 3.46 21.54
CA ALA A 407 28.87 4.15 21.76
C ALA A 407 28.20 4.59 20.44
N LYS A 408 28.99 5.09 19.47
CA LYS A 408 28.49 5.43 18.12
C LYS A 408 27.99 4.19 17.37
N GLN A 409 28.72 3.08 17.44
CA GLN A 409 28.33 1.81 16.83
C GLN A 409 27.01 1.30 17.42
N ASP A 410 26.88 1.28 18.74
CA ASP A 410 25.68 0.80 19.42
C ASP A 410 24.46 1.70 19.16
N GLY A 411 24.64 3.03 19.19
CA GLY A 411 23.57 3.98 18.83
C GLY A 411 23.12 3.85 17.37
N ALA A 412 24.03 3.54 16.44
CA ALA A 412 23.66 3.25 15.05
C ALA A 412 22.92 1.90 14.90
N ARG A 413 23.36 0.85 15.62
CA ARG A 413 22.65 -0.44 15.67
C ARG A 413 21.24 -0.30 16.24
N GLN A 414 21.08 0.44 17.33
CA GLN A 414 19.78 0.68 17.95
C GLN A 414 18.84 1.45 17.01
N ARG A 415 19.36 2.47 16.29
CA ARG A 415 18.57 3.17 15.26
C ARG A 415 18.12 2.24 14.14
N ALA A 416 19.02 1.39 13.64
CA ALA A 416 18.68 0.42 12.60
C ALA A 416 17.61 -0.58 13.08
N ALA A 417 17.73 -1.09 14.32
CA ALA A 417 16.73 -1.97 14.92
C ALA A 417 15.36 -1.29 15.10
N ASN A 418 15.34 -0.04 15.57
CA ASN A 418 14.11 0.73 15.70
C ASN A 418 13.42 0.98 14.36
N LEU A 419 14.20 1.28 13.31
CA LEU A 419 13.66 1.44 11.95
C LEU A 419 13.11 0.11 11.41
N ALA A 420 13.80 -1.01 11.63
CA ALA A 420 13.33 -2.34 11.22
C ALA A 420 12.04 -2.75 11.96
N SER A 421 11.94 -2.43 13.26
CA SER A 421 10.72 -2.66 14.04
C SER A 421 9.54 -1.86 13.48
N ARG A 422 9.75 -0.57 13.14
CA ARG A 422 8.72 0.25 12.47
C ARG A 422 8.36 -0.30 11.10
N GLN A 423 9.34 -0.74 10.32
CA GLN A 423 9.10 -1.33 9.01
C GLN A 423 8.24 -2.61 9.12
N THR A 424 8.43 -3.41 10.17
CA THR A 424 7.60 -4.59 10.44
C THR A 424 6.15 -4.20 10.79
N ALA A 425 5.96 -3.19 11.65
CA ALA A 425 4.62 -2.70 12.01
C ALA A 425 3.84 -2.18 10.78
N ILE A 426 4.50 -1.41 9.90
CA ILE A 426 3.88 -0.94 8.64
C ILE A 426 3.49 -2.12 7.74
N ALA A 427 4.29 -3.20 7.71
CA ALA A 427 3.93 -4.39 6.95
C ALA A 427 2.70 -5.11 7.52
N GLU A 428 2.53 -5.11 8.84
CA GLU A 428 1.33 -5.65 9.52
C GLU A 428 0.09 -4.79 9.24
N ASP A 429 0.22 -3.46 9.28
CA ASP A 429 -0.85 -2.52 8.93
C ASP A 429 -1.28 -2.68 7.47
N ALA A 430 -0.31 -2.77 6.55
CA ALA A 430 -0.56 -3.05 5.13
C ALA A 430 -1.27 -4.39 4.94
N ALA A 431 -0.90 -5.44 5.69
CA ALA A 431 -1.58 -6.73 5.64
C ALA A 431 -3.03 -6.64 6.16
N GLY A 432 -3.27 -5.83 7.18
CA GLY A 432 -4.60 -5.47 7.68
C GLY A 432 -5.47 -4.82 6.60
N ALA A 433 -4.95 -3.80 5.92
CA ALA A 433 -5.63 -3.13 4.82
C ALA A 433 -5.84 -4.06 3.60
N ALA A 434 -4.84 -4.87 3.25
CA ALA A 434 -4.94 -5.84 2.16
C ALA A 434 -6.07 -6.85 2.38
N ARG A 435 -6.29 -7.32 3.62
CA ARG A 435 -7.44 -8.18 3.97
C ARG A 435 -8.78 -7.53 3.66
N ILE A 436 -8.95 -6.27 4.04
CA ILE A 436 -10.19 -5.51 3.80
C ILE A 436 -10.39 -5.32 2.30
N ALA A 437 -9.34 -4.94 1.58
CA ALA A 437 -9.38 -4.75 0.13
C ALA A 437 -9.73 -6.04 -0.62
N LEU A 438 -9.12 -7.18 -0.24
CA LEU A 438 -9.40 -8.49 -0.83
C LEU A 438 -10.82 -8.95 -0.53
N ALA A 439 -11.28 -8.83 0.73
CA ALA A 439 -12.64 -9.21 1.11
C ALA A 439 -13.70 -8.48 0.27
N ALA A 440 -13.56 -7.16 0.16
CA ALA A 440 -14.48 -6.34 -0.61
C ALA A 440 -14.37 -6.60 -2.12
N ALA A 441 -13.16 -6.83 -2.65
CA ALA A 441 -12.98 -7.16 -4.07
C ALA A 441 -13.57 -8.54 -4.44
N ILE A 442 -13.42 -9.54 -3.57
CA ILE A 442 -14.02 -10.88 -3.75
C ILE A 442 -15.54 -10.77 -3.80
N GLU A 443 -16.14 -10.03 -2.86
CA GLU A 443 -17.59 -9.85 -2.82
C GLU A 443 -18.11 -9.05 -4.01
N ALA A 444 -17.39 -7.99 -4.43
CA ALA A 444 -17.70 -7.26 -5.66
C ALA A 444 -17.71 -8.20 -6.87
N HIS A 445 -16.67 -9.03 -7.02
CA HIS A 445 -16.56 -9.97 -8.13
C HIS A 445 -17.72 -10.98 -8.16
N ARG A 446 -18.10 -11.52 -7.00
CA ARG A 446 -19.24 -12.43 -6.86
C ARG A 446 -20.56 -11.76 -7.30
N LEU A 447 -20.83 -10.56 -6.81
CA LEU A 447 -22.04 -9.80 -7.15
C LEU A 447 -22.10 -9.45 -8.64
N GLU A 448 -20.96 -9.14 -9.25
CA GLU A 448 -20.85 -8.89 -10.68
C GLU A 448 -21.07 -10.16 -11.50
N ASP A 449 -20.54 -11.32 -11.09
CA ASP A 449 -20.81 -12.59 -11.76
C ASP A 449 -22.30 -12.93 -11.71
N GLU A 450 -22.97 -12.66 -10.59
CA GLU A 450 -24.43 -12.79 -10.47
C GLU A 450 -25.17 -11.81 -11.38
N ALA A 451 -24.74 -10.54 -11.45
CA ALA A 451 -25.33 -9.54 -12.34
C ALA A 451 -25.20 -9.95 -13.81
N LEU A 452 -24.01 -10.42 -14.22
CA LEU A 452 -23.71 -10.87 -15.57
C LEU A 452 -24.52 -12.12 -15.92
N ALA A 453 -24.55 -13.13 -15.05
CA ALA A 453 -25.33 -14.36 -15.26
C ALA A 453 -26.83 -14.07 -15.33
N LEU A 454 -27.33 -13.12 -14.53
CA LEU A 454 -28.72 -12.71 -14.56
C LEU A 454 -29.07 -11.99 -15.86
N ALA A 455 -28.25 -11.02 -16.27
CA ALA A 455 -28.50 -10.23 -17.48
C ALA A 455 -28.36 -11.07 -18.75
N ASP A 456 -27.25 -11.80 -18.91
CA ASP A 456 -26.94 -12.59 -20.11
C ASP A 456 -27.80 -13.86 -20.23
N GLY A 457 -28.12 -14.49 -19.09
CA GLY A 457 -28.95 -15.68 -19.04
C GLY A 457 -30.44 -15.37 -19.02
N ARG A 458 -30.99 -15.16 -17.81
CA ARG A 458 -32.45 -15.03 -17.60
C ARG A 458 -33.01 -13.76 -18.23
N GLY A 459 -32.27 -12.65 -18.18
CA GLY A 459 -32.66 -11.35 -18.71
C GLY A 459 -32.86 -11.37 -20.23
N GLN A 460 -31.86 -11.85 -20.99
CA GLN A 460 -31.98 -12.00 -22.44
C GLN A 460 -33.09 -12.97 -22.85
N GLN A 461 -33.27 -14.07 -22.10
CA GLN A 461 -34.38 -15.00 -22.35
C GLN A 461 -35.74 -14.35 -22.12
N ALA A 462 -35.89 -13.54 -21.06
CA ALA A 462 -37.11 -12.80 -20.77
C ALA A 462 -37.38 -11.73 -21.84
N ALA A 463 -36.37 -10.98 -22.27
CA ALA A 463 -36.50 -9.98 -23.34
C ALA A 463 -36.91 -10.63 -24.67
N SER A 464 -36.28 -11.76 -25.02
CA SER A 464 -36.64 -12.56 -26.20
C SER A 464 -38.08 -13.09 -26.13
N ARG A 465 -38.52 -13.53 -24.95
CA ARG A 465 -39.89 -13.97 -24.70
C ARG A 465 -40.89 -12.82 -24.86
N ALA A 466 -40.58 -11.65 -24.30
CA ALA A 466 -41.39 -10.45 -24.43
C ALA A 466 -41.54 -10.01 -25.89
N ARG A 467 -40.45 -10.09 -26.67
CA ARG A 467 -40.49 -9.83 -28.11
C ARG A 467 -41.40 -10.82 -28.84
N ARG A 468 -41.24 -12.12 -28.61
CA ARG A 468 -42.10 -13.15 -29.23
C ARG A 468 -43.58 -12.96 -28.87
N ALA A 469 -43.89 -12.65 -27.61
CA ALA A 469 -45.26 -12.37 -27.16
C ALA A 469 -45.86 -11.15 -27.87
N ALA A 470 -45.08 -10.09 -28.04
CA ALA A 470 -45.50 -8.89 -28.79
C ALA A 470 -45.70 -9.19 -30.29
N GLU A 471 -44.76 -9.90 -30.92
CA GLU A 471 -44.85 -10.28 -32.34
C GLU A 471 -46.04 -11.21 -32.61
N LYS A 472 -46.30 -12.19 -31.74
CA LYS A 472 -47.47 -13.07 -31.81
C LYS A 472 -48.76 -12.25 -31.77
N ARG A 473 -48.87 -11.31 -30.82
CA ARG A 473 -50.04 -10.43 -30.72
C ARG A 473 -50.25 -9.56 -31.96
N ILE A 474 -49.18 -9.03 -32.55
CA ILE A 474 -49.25 -8.30 -33.84
C ILE A 474 -49.78 -9.21 -34.95
N ASN A 475 -49.29 -10.44 -35.04
CA ASN A 475 -49.70 -11.39 -36.06
C ASN A 475 -51.16 -11.85 -35.86
N ASP A 476 -51.59 -12.09 -34.63
CA ASP A 476 -52.97 -12.41 -34.28
C ASP A 476 -53.89 -11.24 -34.65
N ALA A 477 -53.50 -10.00 -34.30
CA ALA A 477 -54.23 -8.80 -34.68
C ALA A 477 -54.29 -8.62 -36.21
N ARG A 478 -53.25 -8.99 -36.97
CA ARG A 478 -53.23 -8.98 -38.44
C ARG A 478 -54.11 -10.06 -39.05
N THR A 479 -54.17 -11.24 -38.46
CA THR A 479 -54.97 -12.38 -38.92
C THR A 479 -56.45 -12.12 -38.67
N GLN A 480 -56.80 -11.70 -37.45
CA GLN A 480 -58.09 -11.08 -37.18
C GLN A 480 -58.31 -9.86 -38.07
N ASN A 481 -57.23 -9.21 -38.55
CA ASN A 481 -57.27 -8.15 -39.57
C ASN A 481 -57.68 -8.56 -41.00
N ALA A 482 -57.48 -9.82 -41.36
CA ALA A 482 -57.97 -10.35 -42.62
C ALA A 482 -59.45 -10.74 -42.55
N GLU A 483 -59.94 -11.09 -41.35
CA GLU A 483 -61.23 -11.80 -41.15
C GLU A 483 -62.42 -10.90 -40.77
N ASN A 484 -62.21 -9.62 -40.41
CA ASN A 484 -63.31 -8.72 -39.99
C ASN A 484 -64.08 -8.17 -41.21
N ASN A 485 -65.38 -7.99 -41.02
CA ASN A 485 -66.29 -7.42 -42.00
C ASN A 485 -65.97 -5.91 -42.22
N PRO A 486 -65.84 -5.42 -43.46
CA PRO A 486 -65.53 -4.01 -43.76
C PRO A 486 -66.48 -2.98 -43.13
N ASP A 487 -67.71 -3.36 -42.79
CA ASP A 487 -68.71 -2.45 -42.20
C ASP A 487 -68.78 -2.49 -40.65
N ALA A 488 -67.96 -3.32 -39.99
CA ALA A 488 -67.89 -3.37 -38.53
C ALA A 488 -66.83 -2.38 -37.99
N PRO A 489 -67.05 -1.76 -36.80
CA PRO A 489 -66.01 -0.99 -36.12
C PRO A 489 -64.74 -1.82 -36.04
N ASN A 490 -63.62 -1.23 -36.44
CA ASN A 490 -62.35 -1.89 -36.52
C ASN A 490 -61.56 -1.59 -35.21
N PRO A 491 -61.55 -2.48 -34.19
CA PRO A 491 -60.76 -2.29 -32.98
C PRO A 491 -59.23 -2.36 -33.22
N ARG A 492 -58.76 -2.59 -34.47
CA ARG A 492 -57.38 -2.94 -34.83
C ARG A 492 -56.39 -1.76 -34.90
N LEU A 493 -56.80 -0.50 -35.13
CA LEU A 493 -55.82 0.60 -35.32
C LEU A 493 -55.12 1.02 -34.02
N THR A 494 -55.82 0.95 -32.89
CA THR A 494 -55.27 1.15 -31.54
C THR A 494 -54.43 -0.04 -31.08
N MET A 495 -54.82 -1.28 -31.42
CA MET A 495 -54.04 -2.49 -31.11
C MET A 495 -52.71 -2.51 -31.88
N ILE A 496 -52.72 -2.40 -33.21
CA ILE A 496 -51.49 -2.44 -34.03
C ILE A 496 -50.48 -1.34 -33.65
N THR A 497 -50.98 -0.14 -33.33
CA THR A 497 -50.13 0.98 -32.90
C THR A 497 -49.58 0.78 -31.48
N GLY A 498 -50.39 0.25 -30.55
CA GLY A 498 -49.92 -0.13 -29.21
C GLY A 498 -48.95 -1.31 -29.23
N ASP A 499 -49.11 -2.24 -30.16
CA ASP A 499 -48.34 -3.49 -30.23
C ASP A 499 -46.97 -3.30 -30.90
N ALA A 500 -46.81 -2.36 -31.83
CA ALA A 500 -45.49 -1.94 -32.33
C ALA A 500 -44.62 -1.34 -31.21
N ASN A 501 -45.22 -0.57 -30.30
CA ASN A 501 -44.54 -0.07 -29.11
C ASN A 501 -44.12 -1.21 -28.16
N LEU A 502 -44.89 -2.30 -28.07
CA LEU A 502 -44.52 -3.47 -27.25
C LEU A 502 -43.28 -4.18 -27.79
N THR A 503 -43.18 -4.33 -29.12
CA THR A 503 -41.99 -4.92 -29.77
C THR A 503 -40.77 -4.03 -29.58
N GLY A 504 -40.92 -2.71 -29.81
CA GLY A 504 -39.86 -1.73 -29.53
C GLY A 504 -39.41 -1.72 -28.06
N SER A 505 -40.35 -1.83 -27.11
CA SER A 505 -40.03 -1.91 -25.69
C SER A 505 -39.24 -3.17 -25.34
N ALA A 506 -39.55 -4.32 -25.96
CA ALA A 506 -38.82 -5.56 -25.73
C ALA A 506 -37.39 -5.49 -26.32
N MET A 507 -37.22 -4.83 -27.46
CA MET A 507 -35.89 -4.54 -28.04
C MET A 507 -35.09 -3.59 -27.15
N ALA A 508 -35.71 -2.54 -26.62
CA ALA A 508 -35.07 -1.63 -25.67
C ALA A 508 -34.62 -2.37 -24.40
N LEU A 509 -35.43 -3.27 -23.86
CA LEU A 509 -35.05 -4.10 -22.71
C LEU A 509 -33.88 -5.04 -22.99
N ALA A 510 -33.77 -5.60 -24.20
CA ALA A 510 -32.58 -6.35 -24.61
C ALA A 510 -31.34 -5.44 -24.66
N GLY A 511 -31.52 -4.18 -25.09
CA GLY A 511 -30.51 -3.12 -25.02
C GLY A 511 -30.10 -2.79 -23.58
N ASP A 512 -31.06 -2.69 -22.66
CA ASP A 512 -30.82 -2.44 -21.23
C ASP A 512 -30.00 -3.57 -20.59
N MET A 513 -30.30 -4.83 -20.94
CA MET A 513 -29.49 -5.99 -20.50
C MET A 513 -28.06 -5.91 -21.04
N ALA A 514 -27.89 -5.60 -22.32
CA ALA A 514 -26.56 -5.46 -22.91
C ALA A 514 -25.80 -4.26 -22.31
N TYR A 515 -26.49 -3.17 -21.99
CA TYR A 515 -25.91 -2.01 -21.32
C TYR A 515 -25.46 -2.34 -19.89
N VAL A 516 -26.27 -3.03 -19.09
CA VAL A 516 -25.85 -3.40 -17.72
C VAL A 516 -24.67 -4.37 -17.74
N ILE A 517 -24.60 -5.30 -18.71
CA ILE A 517 -23.41 -6.13 -18.95
C ILE A 517 -22.20 -5.25 -19.26
N ALA A 518 -22.34 -4.32 -20.20
CA ALA A 518 -21.26 -3.42 -20.60
C ALA A 518 -20.74 -2.58 -19.42
N ALA A 519 -21.66 -1.98 -18.66
CA ALA A 519 -21.33 -1.17 -17.49
C ALA A 519 -20.67 -2.01 -16.38
N THR A 520 -21.15 -3.24 -16.15
CA THR A 520 -20.58 -4.15 -15.14
C THR A 520 -19.14 -4.53 -15.51
N GLN A 521 -18.91 -4.89 -16.77
CA GLN A 521 -17.58 -5.24 -17.28
C GLN A 521 -16.62 -4.04 -17.29
N ALA A 522 -17.09 -2.86 -17.67
CA ALA A 522 -16.28 -1.64 -17.62
C ALA A 522 -15.82 -1.34 -16.18
N GLN A 523 -16.73 -1.41 -15.22
CA GLN A 523 -16.38 -1.21 -13.82
C GLN A 523 -15.44 -2.31 -13.29
N ARG A 524 -15.59 -3.56 -13.75
CA ARG A 524 -14.72 -4.68 -13.37
C ARG A 524 -13.29 -4.44 -13.87
N GLY A 525 -13.14 -4.00 -15.12
CA GLY A 525 -11.84 -3.63 -15.68
C GLY A 525 -11.16 -2.52 -14.88
N ASP A 526 -11.90 -1.46 -14.55
CA ASP A 526 -11.38 -0.34 -13.75
C ASP A 526 -10.94 -0.77 -12.34
N ASP A 527 -11.73 -1.64 -11.70
CA ASP A 527 -11.44 -2.19 -10.39
C ASP A 527 -10.17 -3.04 -10.40
N LEU A 528 -10.08 -3.97 -11.36
CA LEU A 528 -8.92 -4.82 -11.55
C LEU A 528 -7.66 -3.99 -11.83
N ALA A 529 -7.75 -2.86 -12.53
CA ALA A 529 -6.61 -1.97 -12.73
C ALA A 529 -6.10 -1.36 -11.42
N ARG A 530 -6.98 -0.93 -10.52
CA ARG A 530 -6.59 -0.42 -9.21
C ARG A 530 -6.09 -1.54 -8.28
N HIS A 531 -6.70 -2.72 -8.38
CA HIS A 531 -6.30 -3.88 -7.62
C HIS A 531 -4.93 -4.43 -8.07
N GLU A 532 -4.63 -4.44 -9.37
CA GLU A 532 -3.33 -4.82 -9.93
C GLU A 532 -2.19 -3.96 -9.36
N ALA A 533 -2.41 -2.65 -9.24
CA ALA A 533 -1.45 -1.74 -8.61
C ALA A 533 -1.20 -2.13 -7.13
N MET A 534 -2.26 -2.41 -6.35
CA MET A 534 -2.12 -2.88 -4.97
C MET A 534 -1.32 -4.19 -4.90
N LEU A 535 -1.65 -5.17 -5.75
CA LEU A 535 -0.96 -6.47 -5.77
C LEU A 535 0.53 -6.31 -6.09
N ARG A 536 0.92 -5.38 -6.96
CA ARG A 536 2.33 -5.06 -7.22
C ARG A 536 3.04 -4.45 -6.02
N GLU A 537 2.39 -3.54 -5.31
CA GLU A 537 2.96 -2.95 -4.09
C GLU A 537 3.12 -4.01 -2.99
N MET A 538 2.14 -4.90 -2.82
CA MET A 538 2.26 -6.06 -1.91
C MET A 538 3.46 -6.95 -2.28
N GLN A 539 3.63 -7.28 -3.56
CA GLN A 539 4.79 -8.04 -4.03
C GLN A 539 6.12 -7.33 -3.70
N SER A 540 6.18 -6.00 -3.80
CA SER A 540 7.37 -5.21 -3.43
C SER A 540 7.73 -5.31 -1.94
N MET A 541 6.72 -5.55 -1.09
CA MET A 541 6.85 -5.79 0.34
C MET A 541 7.07 -7.28 0.67
N ALA A 542 7.27 -8.14 -0.32
CA ALA A 542 7.30 -9.60 -0.19
C ALA A 542 6.03 -10.20 0.44
N MET A 543 4.88 -9.56 0.20
CA MET A 543 3.57 -10.02 0.65
C MET A 543 2.83 -10.68 -0.52
N GLU A 544 2.35 -11.91 -0.30
CA GLU A 544 1.60 -12.69 -1.27
C GLU A 544 0.18 -12.98 -0.77
N VAL A 545 -0.78 -13.05 -1.70
CA VAL A 545 -2.16 -13.45 -1.38
C VAL A 545 -2.16 -14.92 -0.98
N ASN A 546 -2.52 -15.17 0.29
CA ASN A 546 -2.57 -16.50 0.89
C ASN A 546 -3.73 -16.57 1.89
N ALA A 547 -3.92 -17.74 2.51
CA ALA A 547 -5.04 -17.98 3.43
C ALA A 547 -5.14 -16.96 4.59
N SER A 548 -4.03 -16.36 5.05
CA SER A 548 -4.07 -15.37 6.14
C SER A 548 -4.63 -14.00 5.71
N LEU A 549 -4.64 -13.72 4.40
CA LEU A 549 -5.16 -12.48 3.82
C LEU A 549 -6.59 -12.60 3.31
N LEU A 550 -7.18 -13.80 3.37
CA LEU A 550 -8.53 -14.06 2.89
C LEU A 550 -9.58 -13.97 4.02
N PRO A 551 -10.84 -13.68 3.69
CA PRO A 551 -11.94 -13.77 4.65
C PRO A 551 -12.07 -15.18 5.24
N GLU A 552 -12.59 -15.27 6.46
CA GLU A 552 -12.90 -16.56 7.07
C GLU A 552 -13.82 -17.41 6.17
N GLY A 553 -13.44 -18.66 5.95
CA GLY A 553 -14.21 -19.61 5.15
C GLY A 553 -13.98 -19.54 3.63
N VAL A 554 -13.19 -18.58 3.13
CA VAL A 554 -12.84 -18.50 1.70
C VAL A 554 -11.55 -19.26 1.44
N ALA A 555 -11.61 -20.29 0.59
CA ALA A 555 -10.44 -21.05 0.18
C ALA A 555 -9.70 -20.36 -0.98
N LEU A 556 -8.37 -20.46 -1.02
CA LEU A 556 -7.54 -19.76 -2.00
C LEU A 556 -7.83 -20.18 -3.45
N ASP A 557 -8.23 -21.43 -3.67
CA ASP A 557 -8.62 -21.98 -4.97
C ASP A 557 -9.98 -21.46 -5.47
N GLN A 558 -10.79 -20.87 -4.59
CA GLN A 558 -12.06 -20.22 -4.93
C GLN A 558 -11.87 -18.72 -5.24
N VAL A 559 -10.70 -18.15 -4.95
CA VAL A 559 -10.41 -16.76 -5.26
C VAL A 559 -10.09 -16.63 -6.74
N PRO A 560 -10.77 -15.75 -7.50
CA PRO A 560 -10.42 -15.48 -8.88
C PRO A 560 -8.94 -15.13 -9.01
N ALA A 561 -8.24 -15.74 -9.97
CA ALA A 561 -6.80 -15.50 -10.17
C ALA A 561 -6.48 -14.00 -10.35
N ALA A 562 -7.39 -13.25 -10.99
CA ALA A 562 -7.30 -11.81 -11.19
C ALA A 562 -7.32 -10.98 -9.88
N LEU A 563 -7.75 -11.57 -8.75
CA LEU A 563 -7.70 -10.95 -7.42
C LEU A 563 -6.52 -11.43 -6.58
N ALA A 564 -5.84 -12.50 -7.00
CA ALA A 564 -4.69 -13.05 -6.27
C ALA A 564 -3.34 -12.70 -6.91
N GLN A 565 -3.31 -12.46 -8.23
CA GLN A 565 -2.08 -12.32 -9.00
C GLN A 565 -2.13 -11.11 -9.92
N ALA A 566 -1.10 -10.24 -9.86
CA ALA A 566 -1.05 -9.01 -10.64
C ALA A 566 -1.09 -9.23 -12.16
N ASP A 567 -0.43 -10.28 -12.66
CA ASP A 567 -0.43 -10.56 -14.10
C ASP A 567 -1.78 -11.13 -14.59
N ALA A 568 -2.46 -11.92 -13.76
CA ALA A 568 -3.83 -12.37 -14.03
C ALA A 568 -4.82 -11.19 -13.96
N ALA A 569 -4.62 -10.25 -13.02
CA ALA A 569 -5.40 -9.01 -12.95
C ALA A 569 -5.27 -8.22 -14.25
N ARG A 570 -4.04 -8.08 -14.76
CA ARG A 570 -3.75 -7.40 -16.02
C ARG A 570 -4.45 -8.05 -17.22
N LEU A 571 -4.47 -9.38 -17.30
CA LEU A 571 -5.23 -10.09 -18.34
C LEU A 571 -6.73 -9.84 -18.18
N GLY A 572 -7.25 -9.92 -16.95
CA GLY A 572 -8.65 -9.67 -16.64
C GLY A 572 -9.12 -8.25 -17.00
N ILE A 573 -8.26 -7.23 -16.89
CA ILE A 573 -8.56 -5.86 -17.36
C ILE A 573 -8.85 -5.87 -18.87
N GLN A 574 -8.04 -6.56 -19.66
CA GLN A 574 -8.19 -6.62 -21.13
C GLN A 574 -9.44 -7.39 -21.53
N GLU A 575 -9.72 -8.51 -20.84
CA GLU A 575 -10.93 -9.31 -21.07
C GLU A 575 -12.19 -8.54 -20.71
N ALA A 576 -12.22 -7.90 -19.54
CA ALA A 576 -13.34 -7.07 -19.10
C ALA A 576 -13.57 -5.88 -20.05
N HIS A 577 -12.50 -5.22 -20.48
CA HIS A 577 -12.58 -4.13 -21.46
C HIS A 577 -13.18 -4.59 -22.79
N LYS A 578 -12.70 -5.71 -23.34
CA LYS A 578 -13.23 -6.28 -24.59
C LYS A 578 -14.72 -6.63 -24.44
N ALA A 579 -15.08 -7.32 -23.37
CA ALA A 579 -16.47 -7.69 -23.08
C ALA A 579 -17.37 -6.46 -22.92
N ALA A 580 -16.87 -5.39 -22.29
CA ALA A 580 -17.59 -4.13 -22.14
C ALA A 580 -17.88 -3.47 -23.48
N VAL A 581 -16.89 -3.40 -24.38
CA VAL A 581 -17.05 -2.82 -25.72
C VAL A 581 -18.01 -3.64 -26.58
N GLU A 582 -17.90 -4.98 -26.55
CA GLU A 582 -18.80 -5.87 -27.29
C GLU A 582 -20.25 -5.71 -26.81
N ALA A 583 -20.49 -5.74 -25.50
CA ALA A 583 -21.81 -5.56 -24.92
C ALA A 583 -22.39 -4.16 -25.18
N ALA A 584 -21.56 -3.11 -25.13
CA ALA A 584 -22.00 -1.75 -25.43
C ALA A 584 -22.43 -1.60 -26.90
N LYS A 585 -21.74 -2.25 -27.84
CA LYS A 585 -22.14 -2.27 -29.25
C LYS A 585 -23.48 -2.99 -29.45
N LEU A 586 -23.69 -4.12 -28.77
CA LEU A 586 -24.98 -4.83 -28.77
C LEU A 586 -26.11 -3.98 -28.19
N ALA A 587 -25.85 -3.24 -27.10
CA ALA A 587 -26.82 -2.32 -26.52
C ALA A 587 -27.22 -1.24 -27.52
N LEU A 588 -26.24 -0.62 -28.18
CA LEU A 588 -26.49 0.41 -29.20
C LEU A 588 -27.30 -0.14 -30.38
N GLU A 589 -26.98 -1.34 -30.86
CA GLU A 589 -27.73 -1.98 -31.94
C GLU A 589 -29.19 -2.23 -31.54
N ALA A 590 -29.42 -2.77 -30.34
CA ALA A 590 -30.76 -3.02 -29.83
C ALA A 590 -31.58 -1.73 -29.68
N TYR A 591 -30.97 -0.65 -29.16
CA TYR A 591 -31.63 0.64 -29.07
C TYR A 591 -31.92 1.25 -30.45
N GLN A 592 -31.00 1.14 -31.42
CA GLN A 592 -31.24 1.60 -32.79
C GLN A 592 -32.39 0.85 -33.46
N GLN A 593 -32.50 -0.46 -33.24
CA GLN A 593 -33.62 -1.26 -33.74
C GLN A 593 -34.95 -0.87 -33.07
N ALA A 594 -34.91 -0.45 -31.80
CA ALA A 594 -36.08 0.01 -31.05
C ALA A 594 -36.56 1.43 -31.42
N ASP A 595 -35.72 2.26 -32.05
CA ASP A 595 -35.96 3.68 -32.28
C ASP A 595 -37.18 3.98 -33.15
N SER A 596 -37.27 3.31 -34.31
CA SER A 596 -38.42 3.47 -35.20
C SER A 596 -39.73 2.95 -34.58
N PRO A 597 -39.78 1.72 -33.99
CA PRO A 597 -40.96 1.24 -33.29
C PRO A 597 -41.42 2.13 -32.14
N LEU A 598 -40.50 2.74 -31.39
CA LEU A 598 -40.80 3.62 -30.25
C LEU A 598 -41.00 5.09 -30.64
N ARG A 599 -40.99 5.41 -31.95
CA ARG A 599 -41.23 6.75 -32.49
C ARG A 599 -40.28 7.81 -31.93
N GLN A 600 -38.99 7.50 -31.88
CA GLN A 600 -37.96 8.43 -31.37
C GLN A 600 -38.25 8.87 -29.94
N LEU A 601 -38.59 7.89 -29.09
CA LEU A 601 -38.83 8.14 -27.69
C LEU A 601 -37.56 8.74 -27.08
N TRP A 602 -37.69 9.92 -26.49
CA TRP A 602 -36.58 10.69 -25.93
C TRP A 602 -35.64 9.88 -25.01
N VAL A 603 -36.21 8.97 -24.21
CA VAL A 603 -35.46 8.07 -23.30
C VAL A 603 -34.52 7.16 -24.04
N LEU A 604 -34.94 6.68 -25.20
CA LEU A 604 -34.10 5.81 -26.01
C LEU A 604 -32.86 6.58 -26.47
N HIS A 605 -33.00 7.87 -26.75
CA HIS A 605 -31.87 8.73 -27.08
C HIS A 605 -30.97 9.01 -25.86
N THR A 606 -31.49 9.11 -24.63
CA THR A 606 -30.65 9.22 -23.43
C THR A 606 -29.88 7.91 -23.16
N GLN A 607 -30.49 6.75 -23.40
CA GLN A 607 -29.84 5.45 -23.32
C GLN A 607 -28.73 5.29 -24.38
N MET A 608 -29.02 5.62 -25.64
CA MET A 608 -28.01 5.65 -26.71
C MET A 608 -26.87 6.62 -26.40
N ALA A 609 -27.17 7.78 -25.80
CA ALA A 609 -26.16 8.73 -25.37
C ALA A 609 -25.26 8.14 -24.27
N SER A 610 -25.86 7.46 -23.29
CA SER A 610 -25.13 6.79 -22.19
C SER A 610 -24.21 5.69 -22.70
N VAL A 611 -24.66 4.87 -23.67
CA VAL A 611 -23.82 3.86 -24.32
C VAL A 611 -22.67 4.49 -25.08
N HIS A 612 -22.92 5.56 -25.83
CA HIS A 612 -21.86 6.29 -26.53
C HIS A 612 -20.87 6.93 -25.56
N TYR A 613 -21.32 7.47 -24.44
CA TYR A 613 -20.44 7.98 -23.40
C TYR A 613 -19.57 6.88 -22.79
N LEU A 614 -20.15 5.71 -22.49
CA LEU A 614 -19.40 4.55 -22.03
C LEU A 614 -18.34 4.13 -23.06
N LEU A 615 -18.70 4.03 -24.34
CA LEU A 615 -17.76 3.71 -25.42
C LEU A 615 -16.66 4.76 -25.58
N ALA A 616 -16.96 6.04 -25.37
CA ALA A 616 -15.95 7.10 -25.34
C ALA A 616 -14.94 6.92 -24.21
N ASN A 617 -15.41 6.48 -23.03
CA ASN A 617 -14.53 6.18 -21.88
C ASN A 617 -13.74 4.88 -22.06
N LEU A 618 -14.25 3.95 -22.88
CA LEU A 618 -13.59 2.69 -23.24
C LEU A 618 -12.73 2.79 -24.51
N SER A 619 -12.55 3.96 -25.11
CA SER A 619 -11.73 4.12 -26.31
C SER A 619 -10.74 5.27 -26.13
N THR A 620 -9.84 5.45 -27.12
CA THR A 620 -8.83 6.51 -27.08
C THR A 620 -8.73 7.22 -28.43
N GLY A 621 -8.15 8.43 -28.44
CA GLY A 621 -7.93 9.20 -29.66
C GLY A 621 -9.24 9.59 -30.38
N ASN A 622 -9.25 9.47 -31.71
CA ASN A 622 -10.38 9.90 -32.54
C ASN A 622 -11.67 9.10 -32.28
N GLU A 623 -11.55 7.81 -31.95
CA GLU A 623 -12.72 6.97 -31.67
C GLU A 623 -13.46 7.45 -30.42
N ALA A 624 -12.72 7.85 -29.39
CA ALA A 624 -13.31 8.43 -28.18
C ALA A 624 -14.01 9.77 -28.48
N ALA A 625 -13.40 10.64 -29.28
CA ALA A 625 -14.00 11.91 -29.69
C ALA A 625 -15.29 11.70 -30.49
N ASP A 626 -15.28 10.80 -31.47
CA ASP A 626 -16.46 10.45 -32.27
C ASP A 626 -17.62 9.96 -31.38
N HIS A 627 -17.31 9.15 -30.36
CA HIS A 627 -18.30 8.66 -29.41
C HIS A 627 -18.84 9.77 -28.49
N ARG A 628 -18.01 10.71 -28.02
CA ARG A 628 -18.49 11.88 -27.25
C ARG A 628 -19.41 12.76 -28.09
N ASP A 629 -19.03 13.03 -29.33
CA ASP A 629 -19.85 13.82 -30.27
C ASP A 629 -21.21 13.16 -30.50
N ARG A 630 -21.23 11.83 -30.69
CA ARG A 630 -22.47 11.07 -30.83
C ARG A 630 -23.29 11.09 -29.55
N ALA A 631 -22.68 10.94 -28.37
CA ALA A 631 -23.39 11.04 -27.09
C ALA A 631 -24.07 12.40 -26.95
N LEU A 632 -23.35 13.47 -27.27
CA LEU A 632 -23.85 14.84 -27.22
C LEU A 632 -24.98 15.10 -28.23
N GLN A 633 -24.88 14.55 -29.45
CA GLN A 633 -25.97 14.59 -30.43
C GLN A 633 -27.23 13.89 -29.92
N GLN A 634 -27.08 12.73 -29.28
CA GLN A 634 -28.22 11.98 -28.74
C GLN A 634 -28.85 12.68 -27.53
N TYR A 635 -28.06 13.23 -26.61
CA TYR A 635 -28.60 14.07 -25.52
C TYR A 635 -29.34 15.30 -26.04
N LYS A 636 -28.81 16.01 -27.05
CA LYS A 636 -29.51 17.14 -27.69
C LYS A 636 -30.86 16.71 -28.27
N ARG A 637 -30.92 15.56 -28.94
CA ARG A 637 -32.18 15.00 -29.46
C ARG A 637 -33.16 14.67 -28.32
N ALA A 638 -32.69 14.05 -27.25
CA ALA A 638 -33.50 13.72 -26.09
C ALA A 638 -34.12 14.96 -25.43
N LEU A 639 -33.39 16.08 -25.38
CA LEU A 639 -33.80 17.31 -24.70
C LEU A 639 -34.62 18.30 -25.54
N THR A 640 -34.69 18.10 -26.86
CA THR A 640 -35.37 19.04 -27.76
C THR A 640 -36.86 19.19 -27.36
N GLY A 641 -37.29 20.41 -27.02
CA GLY A 641 -38.67 20.72 -26.65
C GLY A 641 -39.07 20.25 -25.25
N ARG A 642 -38.11 20.10 -24.33
CA ARG A 642 -38.29 19.61 -22.95
C ARG A 642 -37.65 20.48 -21.90
N GLU A 643 -37.41 21.76 -22.21
CA GLU A 643 -36.73 22.73 -21.36
C GLU A 643 -37.42 22.97 -20.01
N GLU A 644 -38.74 22.73 -19.95
CA GLU A 644 -39.57 22.89 -18.75
C GLU A 644 -39.59 21.65 -17.85
N ARG A 645 -38.94 20.54 -18.23
CA ARG A 645 -38.94 19.30 -17.45
C ARG A 645 -37.93 19.34 -16.30
N PRO A 646 -38.26 18.75 -15.12
CA PRO A 646 -37.37 18.75 -13.97
C PRO A 646 -36.05 18.00 -14.21
N GLU A 647 -36.00 17.08 -15.19
CA GLU A 647 -34.79 16.34 -15.54
C GLU A 647 -33.86 17.14 -16.47
N TYR A 648 -34.34 18.19 -17.12
CA TYR A 648 -33.59 18.96 -18.12
C TYR A 648 -32.25 19.55 -17.60
N PRO A 649 -32.19 20.18 -16.40
CA PRO A 649 -30.94 20.74 -15.88
C PRO A 649 -29.86 19.67 -15.65
N ILE A 650 -30.25 18.44 -15.30
CA ILE A 650 -29.32 17.33 -15.05
C ILE A 650 -28.59 16.98 -16.35
N TYR A 651 -29.33 16.79 -17.44
CA TYR A 651 -28.74 16.48 -18.74
C TYR A 651 -27.99 17.65 -19.36
N GLN A 652 -28.40 18.88 -19.08
CA GLN A 652 -27.65 20.05 -19.49
C GLN A 652 -26.24 20.07 -18.89
N ASN A 653 -26.10 19.71 -17.61
CA ASN A 653 -24.79 19.58 -16.96
C ASN A 653 -23.96 18.45 -17.58
N VAL A 654 -24.56 17.29 -17.85
CA VAL A 654 -23.86 16.18 -18.53
C VAL A 654 -23.37 16.58 -19.92
N MET A 655 -24.17 17.34 -20.67
CA MET A 655 -23.76 17.84 -21.97
C MET A 655 -22.65 18.89 -21.90
N ALA A 656 -22.54 19.64 -20.80
CA ALA A 656 -21.45 20.58 -20.58
C ALA A 656 -20.14 19.83 -20.29
N ASP A 657 -20.18 18.82 -19.42
CA ASP A 657 -19.04 17.94 -19.11
C ASP A 657 -18.52 17.18 -20.36
N LEU A 658 -19.36 16.97 -21.38
CA LEU A 658 -18.99 16.34 -22.65
C LEU A 658 -18.31 17.30 -23.65
N GLN A 659 -18.42 18.61 -23.44
CA GLN A 659 -17.86 19.64 -24.31
C GLN A 659 -16.45 20.08 -23.88
N ASP A 660 -16.14 19.88 -22.60
CA ASP A 660 -14.82 20.06 -21.99
C ASP A 660 -13.92 18.83 -22.26
#